data_AF-A0A2V2VUN5-F1
#
_entry.id   AF-A0A2V2VUN5-F1
#
_cell.length_a   1.000
_cell.length_b   1.000
_cell.length_c   1.000
_cell.angle_alpha   90.00
_cell.angle_beta   90.00
_cell.angle_gamma   90.00
#
_symmetry.space_group_name_H-M   'P 1'
#
loop_
_entity.id
_entity.type
_entity.pdbx_description
1 polymer ?
#
loop_
_entity_poly.entity_id
_entity_poly.type
_entity_poly.pdbx_seq_one_letter_code
_entity_poly.pdbx_strand_id
1 'polypeptide(L)'
;MSAESRNGQPRDEEDPRLAWLAARVKSCLYGVDDDVIADLYGDIDSRKVILEIFDNPKERFLVISSQEATTTEGKAVGGRLSMATPRKTPPKLIATTLAIKNSNITGSTNFPPDRTRCIFFLRVQNVQLTRELVHNWRTETECPIHRAFEISCMVVPSLSSFHTILKYAYGPIVEDVVSSAGRRRCVATKKIANRQLYTEILNWVHRVDMQMTGFRNQVCAERRLPMPQALVSMGYSDSGLKSALANEDVIKQIDITVSQWQAEISYAMSLDPQKEGPLGEIEYWREKYSTISALYEQINSPQAKFILKVAKEAECNSFHLISTTIQHFFRLYAEAKDNVKFLGTLDRHFRTMHGVTPGSGSLQPIIDTLSSMMTGIRMVWIISRYYCTEERMVGLLEKVGKLIAQKVSQHIDFRSILGLPFSEAKEKVIEGQQCLIKWKATYVNVQEEINSSEREQPWNFNQKRLFETTDYMSDRCTDLLEVIETVEYYNTVLGAQLKTVLTDTSGIERILKDVERVKRPFETLTFDPFERKATHNWQVVYSNFVNTVANLDHEVSEFINKIFDDDLRSAESAFELLVSFKGIVSRPQRAGEAFDTASLLSEKADRILAQYFSEVERVRSIFVENRDNPPLTKNQPPVAGAIHWSTSLFQRLKKPIVRFQQEGMLVTAMGRQVRAKYVEVARQMKEYATSRFIQWSEGVRQTTTASLKMNILRKGNGETYVTNFDVALFNVIREAKYLDRLGFEVPQEAINVTLQDESYHANVDALKAMLLNFNCELQGALDGPERVILAKNIRELRLALEPGIHDINWTSLGVTDFVANCERAITKFRNLSREVRKRADHIQTQVVNKIGSTKLIPEFEQLLQAGGELPELQVFVDTIERRRTTLVDACLRAYHTAKPLLTKMESQLVGTHTGKCLILESYYLHWEQRIWKALTRMVLNSLLAFAKMLGYRGSSTVKRPPLFKVLIFLTTEPTFSPPHQEITSAFHKVQSSIIESTQRFQRWMRGTCIEFTQGELVPRPAEGEQETLFTYYKDINSLPQVYKLQGIINRTIQTHLSALATNIKMLQRYRFIYLRIKNFLWNSRQRVSFTGLTMTQNFNFTLT
;
A
#
# COMPACT_ATOMS: atom_id res chain seq x y z
N MET A 1 -109.27 25.30 14.38
CA MET A 1 -110.60 24.89 13.84
C MET A 1 -110.69 25.49 12.46
N SER A 2 -110.80 24.80 11.33
CA SER A 2 -111.24 23.44 10.94
C SER A 2 -110.67 23.20 9.52
N ALA A 3 -109.96 22.09 9.26
CA ALA A 3 -110.36 20.94 8.41
C ALA A 3 -110.70 21.31 6.95
N GLU A 4 -110.08 20.78 5.89
CA GLU A 4 -110.03 19.39 5.38
C GLU A 4 -108.72 19.18 4.57
N SER A 5 -107.86 18.16 4.73
CA SER A 5 -107.95 16.69 4.49
C SER A 5 -108.12 16.24 3.02
N ARG A 6 -107.05 15.68 2.43
CA ARG A 6 -106.98 14.46 1.57
C ARG A 6 -105.51 14.23 1.13
N ASN A 7 -104.76 13.40 1.85
CA ASN A 7 -104.48 11.98 1.56
C ASN A 7 -103.62 11.69 0.31
N GLY A 8 -102.32 11.44 0.56
CA GLY A 8 -101.73 10.12 0.29
C GLY A 8 -101.08 9.88 -1.07
N GLN A 9 -99.76 10.13 -1.17
CA GLN A 9 -98.78 9.26 -1.86
C GLN A 9 -97.35 9.64 -1.40
N PRO A 10 -96.40 8.68 -1.37
CA PRO A 10 -95.24 8.70 -0.47
C PRO A 10 -94.16 9.69 -0.92
N ARG A 11 -93.50 10.34 0.04
CA ARG A 11 -92.20 10.99 -0.16
C ARG A 11 -91.21 9.89 -0.50
N ASP A 12 -90.85 9.76 -1.78
CA ASP A 12 -89.64 9.04 -2.18
C ASP A 12 -88.47 9.68 -1.42
N GLU A 13 -87.86 8.89 -0.54
CA GLU A 13 -86.59 9.19 0.12
C GLU A 13 -85.62 9.81 -0.89
N GLU A 14 -85.01 10.96 -0.58
CA GLU A 14 -83.95 11.54 -1.43
C GLU A 14 -82.86 10.49 -1.68
N ASP A 15 -82.53 10.20 -2.96
CA ASP A 15 -81.44 9.28 -3.27
C ASP A 15 -80.12 9.88 -2.74
N PRO A 16 -79.40 9.20 -1.82
CA PRO A 16 -78.16 9.71 -1.24
C PRO A 16 -77.11 10.04 -2.29
N ARG A 17 -77.14 9.42 -3.48
CA ARG A 17 -76.21 9.66 -4.59
C ARG A 17 -76.47 11.02 -5.25
N LEU A 18 -77.74 11.38 -5.45
CA LEU A 18 -78.13 12.68 -5.99
C LEU A 18 -77.89 13.79 -4.96
N ALA A 19 -78.07 13.51 -3.67
CA ALA A 19 -77.72 14.43 -2.60
C ALA A 19 -76.21 14.69 -2.52
N TRP A 20 -75.38 13.66 -2.73
CA TRP A 20 -73.91 13.79 -2.81
C TRP A 20 -73.49 14.65 -4.01
N LEU A 21 -74.05 14.39 -5.19
CA LEU A 21 -73.76 15.15 -6.40
C LEU A 21 -74.15 16.63 -6.22
N ALA A 22 -75.34 16.89 -5.69
CA ALA A 22 -75.83 18.25 -5.42
C ALA A 22 -74.87 19.02 -4.49
N ALA A 23 -74.38 18.38 -3.42
CA ALA A 23 -73.43 19.00 -2.51
C ALA A 23 -72.09 19.32 -3.20
N ARG A 24 -71.60 18.47 -4.10
CA ARG A 24 -70.36 18.73 -4.86
C ARG A 24 -70.56 19.85 -5.88
N VAL A 25 -71.68 19.87 -6.59
CA VAL A 25 -72.02 20.94 -7.53
C VAL A 25 -72.10 22.29 -6.82
N LYS A 26 -72.76 22.37 -5.66
CA LYS A 26 -72.79 23.60 -4.83
C LYS A 26 -71.42 24.04 -4.33
N SER A 27 -70.54 23.08 -3.98
CA SER A 27 -69.19 23.41 -3.51
C SER A 27 -68.28 23.96 -4.62
N CYS A 28 -68.52 23.55 -5.87
CA CYS A 28 -67.66 23.87 -7.01
C CYS A 28 -68.19 25.03 -7.88
N LEU A 29 -69.49 25.32 -7.86
CA LEU A 29 -70.12 26.42 -8.62
C LEU A 29 -70.74 27.45 -7.68
N TYR A 30 -70.47 28.73 -7.95
CA TYR A 30 -70.96 29.85 -7.17
C TYR A 30 -72.32 30.33 -7.69
N GLY A 31 -73.29 30.60 -6.81
CA GLY A 31 -74.62 31.12 -7.17
C GLY A 31 -75.64 30.07 -7.64
N VAL A 32 -75.47 28.81 -7.22
CA VAL A 32 -76.41 27.70 -7.47
C VAL A 32 -77.25 27.46 -6.21
N ASP A 33 -78.54 27.81 -6.27
CA ASP A 33 -79.52 27.58 -5.20
C ASP A 33 -80.18 26.19 -5.33
N ASP A 34 -80.87 25.74 -4.28
CA ASP A 34 -81.58 24.45 -4.27
C ASP A 34 -82.60 24.30 -5.41
N ASP A 35 -83.26 25.40 -5.78
CA ASP A 35 -84.24 25.42 -6.88
C ASP A 35 -83.60 25.10 -8.25
N VAL A 36 -82.36 25.56 -8.48
CA VAL A 36 -81.63 25.33 -9.74
C VAL A 36 -81.19 23.86 -9.87
N ILE A 37 -80.88 23.22 -8.74
CA ILE A 37 -80.55 21.79 -8.70
C ILE A 37 -81.81 20.94 -8.84
N ALA A 38 -82.92 21.40 -8.25
CA ALA A 38 -84.22 20.77 -8.44
C ALA A 38 -84.64 20.81 -9.92
N ASP A 39 -84.40 21.91 -10.62
CA ASP A 39 -84.64 22.03 -12.07
C ASP A 39 -83.76 21.06 -12.89
N LEU A 40 -82.48 20.87 -12.51
CA LEU A 40 -81.58 19.90 -13.15
C LEU A 40 -82.07 18.45 -12.98
N TYR A 41 -82.59 18.11 -11.80
CA TYR A 41 -83.13 16.78 -11.52
C TYR A 41 -84.57 16.59 -12.02
N GLY A 42 -85.31 17.67 -12.26
CA GLY A 42 -86.64 17.67 -12.88
C GLY A 42 -86.59 17.33 -14.37
N ASP A 43 -85.49 17.67 -15.05
CA ASP A 43 -85.23 17.27 -16.43
C ASP A 43 -84.93 15.76 -16.53
N ILE A 44 -85.84 15.02 -17.19
CA ILE A 44 -85.84 13.56 -17.26
C ILE A 44 -84.55 13.04 -17.92
N ASP A 45 -84.06 13.73 -18.96
CA ASP A 45 -82.86 13.35 -19.70
C ASP A 45 -81.59 13.56 -18.86
N SER A 46 -81.46 14.72 -18.21
CA SER A 46 -80.34 15.02 -17.30
C SER A 46 -80.30 14.07 -16.11
N ARG A 47 -81.45 13.77 -15.48
CA ARG A 47 -81.52 12.82 -14.36
C ARG A 47 -81.14 11.41 -14.76
N LYS A 48 -81.55 10.96 -15.94
CA LYS A 48 -81.21 9.62 -16.45
C LYS A 48 -79.70 9.49 -16.69
N VAL A 49 -79.08 10.48 -17.34
CA VAL A 49 -77.63 10.53 -17.58
C VAL A 49 -76.84 10.53 -16.27
N ILE A 50 -77.32 11.27 -15.26
CA ILE A 50 -76.70 11.32 -13.94
C ILE A 50 -76.79 9.98 -13.20
N LEU A 51 -77.92 9.27 -13.28
CA LEU A 51 -78.06 7.97 -12.61
C LEU A 51 -77.26 6.87 -13.34
N GLU A 52 -77.19 6.94 -14.68
CA GLU A 52 -76.42 6.00 -15.50
C GLU A 52 -74.93 5.98 -15.12
N ILE A 53 -74.30 7.11 -14.75
CA ILE A 53 -72.88 7.09 -14.34
C ILE A 53 -72.65 6.40 -13.00
N PHE A 54 -73.64 6.38 -12.10
CA PHE A 54 -73.53 5.66 -10.82
C PHE A 54 -73.78 4.16 -11.01
N ASP A 55 -74.81 3.83 -11.80
CA ASP A 55 -75.30 2.45 -11.98
C ASP A 55 -74.45 1.63 -12.97
N ASN A 56 -73.89 2.26 -14.02
CA ASN A 56 -73.13 1.57 -15.07
C ASN A 56 -71.61 1.85 -14.98
N PRO A 57 -70.75 0.85 -14.68
CA PRO A 57 -69.29 1.02 -14.63
C PRO A 57 -68.62 1.31 -15.97
N LYS A 58 -69.33 1.21 -17.09
CA LYS A 58 -68.78 1.53 -18.42
C LYS A 58 -68.81 3.04 -18.72
N GLU A 59 -69.72 3.79 -18.13
CA GLU A 59 -69.76 5.25 -18.25
C GLU A 59 -68.69 5.86 -17.35
N ARG A 60 -67.71 6.51 -17.97
CA ARG A 60 -66.48 6.95 -17.27
C ARG A 60 -66.48 8.42 -16.91
N PHE A 61 -67.28 9.27 -17.54
CA PHE A 61 -67.23 10.70 -17.28
C PHE A 61 -68.62 11.34 -17.36
N LEU A 62 -68.89 12.25 -16.44
CA LEU A 62 -70.09 13.10 -16.41
C LEU A 62 -69.62 14.55 -16.35
N VAL A 63 -70.24 15.41 -17.15
CA VAL A 63 -69.97 16.84 -17.10
C VAL A 63 -71.23 17.60 -16.72
N ILE A 64 -71.11 18.48 -15.73
CA ILE A 64 -72.15 19.44 -15.37
C ILE A 64 -71.66 20.83 -15.78
N SER A 65 -72.34 21.45 -16.75
CA SER A 65 -72.03 22.79 -17.22
C SER A 65 -73.04 23.81 -16.72
N SER A 66 -72.55 24.96 -16.27
CA SER A 66 -73.34 26.13 -15.88
C SER A 66 -73.19 27.23 -16.93
N GLN A 67 -74.28 27.54 -17.63
CA GLN A 67 -74.34 28.63 -18.61
C GLN A 67 -74.93 29.89 -17.96
N GLU A 68 -74.19 30.99 -17.96
CA GLU A 68 -74.71 32.32 -17.59
C GLU A 68 -75.54 32.86 -18.76
N ALA A 69 -76.83 33.16 -18.54
CA ALA A 69 -77.69 33.76 -19.56
C ALA A 69 -77.26 35.22 -19.81
N THR A 70 -76.51 35.47 -20.89
CA THR A 70 -76.19 36.83 -21.34
C THR A 70 -77.43 37.46 -21.98
N THR A 71 -78.05 38.45 -21.32
CA THR A 71 -79.10 39.29 -21.91
C THR A 71 -78.52 40.08 -23.10
N THR A 72 -78.85 39.67 -24.31
CA THR A 72 -78.72 40.51 -25.51
C THR A 72 -79.98 41.37 -25.66
N GLU A 73 -79.93 42.62 -25.21
CA GLU A 73 -80.85 43.65 -25.70
C GLU A 73 -80.04 44.80 -26.32
N GLY A 74 -80.23 44.99 -27.62
CA GLY A 74 -79.78 46.19 -28.30
C GLY A 74 -80.63 47.38 -27.88
N LYS A 75 -79.99 48.51 -27.53
CA LYS A 75 -80.62 49.82 -27.57
C LYS A 75 -79.69 50.86 -28.18
N ALA A 76 -80.23 51.50 -29.21
CA ALA A 76 -79.72 52.66 -29.88
C ALA A 76 -79.68 53.89 -28.94
N VAL A 77 -78.72 54.78 -29.23
CA VAL A 77 -78.66 56.24 -29.06
C VAL A 77 -79.68 56.90 -28.09
N GLY A 78 -79.15 57.50 -27.02
CA GLY A 78 -79.68 58.73 -26.40
C GLY A 78 -80.49 58.58 -25.10
N GLY A 79 -79.97 59.13 -23.99
CA GLY A 79 -80.77 59.59 -22.83
C GLY A 79 -80.48 58.94 -21.46
N ARG A 80 -79.93 59.76 -20.54
CA ARG A 80 -79.87 59.69 -19.06
C ARG A 80 -79.88 58.32 -18.35
N LEU A 81 -78.76 58.01 -17.69
CA LEU A 81 -78.59 56.95 -16.69
C LEU A 81 -79.56 57.13 -15.51
N SER A 82 -80.46 56.16 -15.32
CA SER A 82 -81.11 55.88 -14.05
C SER A 82 -80.54 54.56 -13.50
N MET A 83 -80.04 54.57 -12.27
CA MET A 83 -79.51 53.39 -11.59
C MET A 83 -80.64 52.43 -11.25
N ALA A 84 -80.69 51.30 -11.95
CA ALA A 84 -81.37 50.08 -11.50
C ALA A 84 -80.36 48.94 -11.51
N THR A 85 -80.15 48.31 -10.36
CA THR A 85 -79.33 47.11 -10.21
C THR A 85 -79.90 45.96 -11.04
N PRO A 86 -79.12 45.28 -11.89
CA PRO A 86 -79.62 44.13 -12.64
C PRO A 86 -79.82 42.95 -11.68
N ARG A 87 -81.06 42.45 -11.58
CA ARG A 87 -81.38 41.15 -10.96
C ARG A 87 -80.63 40.05 -11.73
N LYS A 88 -79.70 39.35 -11.07
CA LYS A 88 -79.04 38.16 -11.64
C LYS A 88 -80.08 37.07 -11.84
N THR A 89 -80.27 36.63 -13.08
CA THR A 89 -81.01 35.41 -13.41
C THR A 89 -80.23 34.19 -12.90
N PRO A 90 -80.89 33.17 -12.33
CA PRO A 90 -80.20 31.97 -11.87
C PRO A 90 -79.56 31.22 -13.05
N PRO A 91 -78.34 30.65 -12.89
CA PRO A 91 -77.64 29.95 -13.96
C PRO A 91 -78.35 28.64 -14.35
N LYS A 92 -78.41 28.31 -15.64
CA LYS A 92 -78.99 27.03 -16.10
C LYS A 92 -77.92 25.93 -16.06
N LEU A 93 -78.19 24.85 -15.34
CA LEU A 93 -77.33 23.66 -15.28
C LEU A 93 -77.75 22.63 -16.34
N ILE A 94 -76.78 22.00 -17.00
CA ILE A 94 -76.99 20.92 -17.97
C ILE A 94 -76.00 19.80 -17.66
N ALA A 95 -76.49 18.56 -17.59
CA ALA A 95 -75.67 17.35 -17.43
C ALA A 95 -75.47 16.65 -18.78
N THR A 96 -74.23 16.30 -19.13
CA THR A 96 -73.94 15.63 -20.41
C THR A 96 -72.73 14.71 -20.30
N THR A 97 -72.75 13.60 -21.02
CA THR A 97 -71.63 12.66 -21.23
C THR A 97 -70.94 12.86 -22.59
N LEU A 98 -71.21 13.98 -23.28
CA LEU A 98 -70.68 14.30 -24.59
C LEU A 98 -69.69 15.48 -24.50
N ALA A 99 -68.89 15.66 -25.55
CA ALA A 99 -67.93 16.75 -25.63
C ALA A 99 -68.63 18.12 -25.61
N ILE A 100 -68.14 19.02 -24.76
CA ILE A 100 -68.65 20.39 -24.64
C ILE A 100 -68.12 21.22 -25.81
N LYS A 101 -68.99 21.98 -26.46
CA LYS A 101 -68.60 22.91 -27.54
C LYS A 101 -68.13 24.22 -26.92
N ASN A 102 -66.90 24.63 -27.24
CA ASN A 102 -66.36 25.94 -26.88
C ASN A 102 -66.30 26.82 -28.13
N SER A 103 -66.94 27.98 -28.10
CA SER A 103 -66.93 28.94 -29.21
C SER A 103 -65.61 29.72 -29.35
N ASN A 104 -64.79 29.77 -28.29
CA ASN A 104 -63.48 30.43 -28.25
C ASN A 104 -62.39 29.51 -27.67
N ILE A 105 -62.04 28.46 -28.41
CA ILE A 105 -61.00 27.48 -28.02
C ILE A 105 -59.61 28.11 -27.87
N THR A 106 -59.30 29.18 -28.61
CA THR A 106 -57.95 29.76 -28.66
C THR A 106 -57.69 30.78 -27.54
N GLY A 107 -58.73 31.20 -26.81
CA GLY A 107 -58.64 32.25 -25.80
C GLY A 107 -58.32 33.62 -26.40
N SER A 108 -58.64 33.82 -27.69
CA SER A 108 -58.39 35.06 -28.40
C SER A 108 -59.37 36.15 -27.94
N THR A 109 -58.91 37.41 -27.88
CA THR A 109 -59.78 38.59 -27.64
C THR A 109 -60.79 38.82 -28.76
N ASN A 110 -60.65 38.13 -29.89
CA ASN A 110 -61.42 38.35 -31.12
C ASN A 110 -62.74 37.54 -31.18
N PHE A 111 -62.99 36.66 -30.22
CA PHE A 111 -64.25 35.91 -30.08
C PHE A 111 -64.83 36.13 -28.67
N PRO A 112 -66.17 36.15 -28.49
CA PRO A 112 -66.77 36.34 -27.18
C PRO A 112 -66.28 35.24 -26.21
N PRO A 113 -65.87 35.61 -24.98
CA PRO A 113 -65.37 34.63 -24.02
C PRO A 113 -66.52 33.74 -23.55
N ASP A 114 -66.41 32.43 -23.82
CA ASP A 114 -67.31 31.44 -23.24
C ASP A 114 -66.96 31.26 -21.75
N ARG A 115 -67.80 31.83 -20.88
CA ARG A 115 -67.62 31.77 -19.42
C ARG A 115 -68.30 30.56 -18.79
N THR A 116 -68.80 29.62 -19.59
CA THR A 116 -69.46 28.42 -19.09
C THR A 116 -68.50 27.66 -18.18
N ARG A 117 -68.95 27.36 -16.96
CA ARG A 117 -68.14 26.62 -15.97
C ARG A 117 -68.55 25.17 -16.01
N CYS A 118 -67.56 24.28 -16.06
CA CYS A 118 -67.77 22.85 -16.22
C CYS A 118 -67.16 22.11 -15.03
N ILE A 119 -67.96 21.27 -14.38
CA ILE A 119 -67.47 20.28 -13.42
C ILE A 119 -67.40 18.93 -14.12
N PHE A 120 -66.22 18.35 -14.16
CA PHE A 120 -65.95 17.03 -14.70
C PHE A 120 -65.89 16.03 -13.55
N PHE A 121 -66.74 15.01 -13.59
CA PHE A 121 -66.70 13.85 -12.71
C PHE A 121 -66.14 12.69 -13.52
N LEU A 122 -64.88 12.32 -13.25
CA LEU A 122 -64.22 11.19 -13.91
C LEU A 122 -64.22 9.99 -12.98
N ARG A 123 -64.76 8.86 -13.44
CA ARG A 123 -64.75 7.61 -12.69
C ARG A 123 -63.38 6.95 -12.79
N VAL A 124 -62.71 6.81 -11.65
CA VAL A 124 -61.36 6.20 -11.55
C VAL A 124 -61.45 4.75 -11.07
N GLN A 125 -62.49 4.39 -10.30
CA GLN A 125 -62.70 3.04 -9.80
C GLN A 125 -64.01 2.43 -10.33
N ASN A 126 -63.93 1.20 -10.86
CA ASN A 126 -65.06 0.46 -11.43
C ASN A 126 -65.86 -0.27 -10.33
N VAL A 127 -66.35 0.45 -9.33
CA VAL A 127 -67.19 -0.11 -8.25
C VAL A 127 -68.62 0.36 -8.44
N GLN A 128 -69.60 -0.55 -8.54
CA GLN A 128 -71.01 -0.19 -8.69
C GLN A 128 -71.54 0.49 -7.41
N LEU A 129 -72.06 1.71 -7.54
CA LEU A 129 -72.47 2.54 -6.40
C LEU A 129 -73.97 2.39 -6.15
N THR A 130 -74.34 1.36 -5.38
CA THR A 130 -75.74 1.14 -4.98
C THR A 130 -76.17 2.14 -3.90
N ARG A 131 -77.48 2.33 -3.75
CA ARG A 131 -78.08 3.29 -2.80
C ARG A 131 -77.65 3.04 -1.34
N GLU A 132 -77.53 1.78 -0.95
CA GLU A 132 -77.17 1.35 0.41
C GLU A 132 -75.73 1.71 0.78
N LEU A 133 -74.80 1.55 -0.17
CA LEU A 133 -73.36 1.84 0.00
C LEU A 133 -73.06 3.33 0.19
N VAL A 134 -73.97 4.21 -0.21
CA VAL A 134 -73.78 5.66 -0.23
C VAL A 134 -74.58 6.37 0.87
N HIS A 135 -75.45 5.68 1.60
CA HIS A 135 -76.41 6.28 2.54
C HIS A 135 -75.76 7.21 3.60
N ASN A 136 -74.54 6.88 4.08
CA ASN A 136 -73.81 7.64 5.10
C ASN A 136 -72.70 8.56 4.57
N TRP A 137 -72.73 8.97 3.29
CA TRP A 137 -71.65 9.74 2.66
C TRP A 137 -71.30 11.09 3.35
N ARG A 138 -72.22 11.65 4.15
CA ARG A 138 -72.02 12.92 4.89
C ARG A 138 -71.19 12.75 6.16
N THR A 139 -71.18 11.56 6.77
CA THR A 139 -70.51 11.28 8.04
C THR A 139 -69.23 10.45 7.88
N GLU A 140 -69.14 9.59 6.86
CA GLU A 140 -67.94 8.80 6.56
C GLU A 140 -67.05 9.46 5.49
N THR A 141 -65.82 9.82 5.88
CA THR A 141 -64.81 10.38 4.97
C THR A 141 -64.24 9.36 3.97
N GLU A 142 -64.32 8.08 4.30
CA GLU A 142 -63.84 6.94 3.48
C GLU A 142 -64.94 6.33 2.58
N CYS A 143 -66.12 6.96 2.48
CA CYS A 143 -67.23 6.41 1.70
C CYS A 143 -66.80 6.16 0.23
N PRO A 144 -67.10 4.98 -0.36
CA PRO A 144 -66.64 4.59 -1.69
C PRO A 144 -66.96 5.59 -2.80
N ILE A 145 -68.04 6.35 -2.68
CA ILE A 145 -68.42 7.38 -3.66
C ILE A 145 -67.37 8.50 -3.79
N HIS A 146 -66.67 8.86 -2.72
CA HIS A 146 -65.62 9.90 -2.76
C HIS A 146 -64.32 9.40 -3.42
N ARG A 147 -64.07 8.08 -3.45
CA ARG A 147 -62.91 7.45 -4.12
C ARG A 147 -63.21 7.02 -5.54
N ALA A 148 -64.49 6.79 -5.86
CA ALA A 148 -64.91 6.36 -7.18
C ALA A 148 -64.74 7.45 -8.24
N PHE A 149 -64.88 8.73 -7.86
CA PHE A 149 -64.82 9.86 -8.78
C PHE A 149 -63.71 10.86 -8.43
N GLU A 150 -62.92 11.23 -9.42
CA GLU A 150 -62.07 12.40 -9.41
C GLU A 150 -62.83 13.58 -10.00
N ILE A 151 -62.88 14.69 -9.25
CA ILE A 151 -63.70 15.85 -9.60
C ILE A 151 -62.78 17.00 -9.97
N SER A 152 -62.95 17.55 -11.17
CA SER A 152 -62.21 18.72 -11.63
C SER A 152 -63.18 19.82 -12.04
N CYS A 153 -62.87 21.07 -11.67
CA CYS A 153 -63.65 22.23 -12.06
C CYS A 153 -62.79 23.13 -12.93
N MET A 154 -63.26 23.44 -14.13
CA MET A 154 -62.59 24.38 -15.03
C MET A 154 -63.61 25.17 -15.83
N VAL A 155 -63.23 26.38 -16.26
CA VAL A 155 -63.92 27.07 -17.34
C VAL A 155 -63.79 26.22 -18.61
N VAL A 156 -64.76 26.29 -19.53
CA VAL A 156 -64.80 25.46 -20.75
C VAL A 156 -63.40 25.22 -21.31
N PRO A 157 -62.99 23.95 -21.55
CA PRO A 157 -61.66 23.64 -22.01
C PRO A 157 -61.24 24.49 -23.22
N SER A 158 -60.12 25.19 -23.09
CA SER A 158 -59.49 26.01 -24.13
C SER A 158 -58.03 25.59 -24.29
N LEU A 159 -57.40 25.94 -25.41
CA LEU A 159 -55.95 25.76 -25.63
C LEU A 159 -55.16 26.51 -24.55
N SER A 160 -55.62 27.66 -24.09
CA SER A 160 -54.99 28.39 -22.99
C SER A 160 -55.05 27.62 -21.67
N SER A 161 -56.20 27.00 -21.37
CA SER A 161 -56.36 26.14 -20.19
C SER A 161 -55.46 24.90 -20.26
N PHE A 162 -55.40 24.24 -21.43
CA PHE A 162 -54.57 23.05 -21.63
C PHE A 162 -53.07 23.37 -21.58
N HIS A 163 -52.63 24.48 -22.17
CA HIS A 163 -51.25 24.97 -22.07
C HIS A 163 -50.89 25.28 -20.61
N THR A 164 -51.80 25.93 -19.87
CA THR A 164 -51.58 26.24 -18.45
C THR A 164 -51.41 24.96 -17.63
N ILE A 165 -52.25 23.95 -17.87
CA ILE A 165 -52.16 22.65 -17.20
C ILE A 165 -50.85 21.91 -17.57
N LEU A 166 -50.48 21.86 -18.84
CA LEU A 166 -49.24 21.22 -19.29
C LEU A 166 -48.00 21.89 -18.69
N LYS A 167 -47.96 23.23 -18.71
CA LYS A 167 -46.79 24.00 -18.30
C LYS A 167 -46.63 24.10 -16.79
N TYR A 168 -47.72 24.34 -16.05
CA TYR A 168 -47.65 24.65 -14.62
C TYR A 168 -48.05 23.49 -13.70
N ALA A 169 -48.75 22.48 -14.20
CA ALA A 169 -49.05 21.27 -13.43
C ALA A 169 -48.16 20.10 -13.86
N TYR A 170 -48.22 19.67 -15.13
CA TYR A 170 -47.53 18.46 -15.56
C TYR A 170 -46.02 18.63 -15.80
N GLY A 171 -45.56 19.77 -16.32
CA GLY A 171 -44.14 20.07 -16.51
C GLY A 171 -43.32 19.89 -15.23
N PRO A 172 -43.68 20.58 -14.12
CA PRO A 172 -43.00 20.43 -12.84
C PRO A 172 -43.03 19.00 -12.29
N ILE A 173 -44.12 18.25 -12.50
CA ILE A 173 -44.22 16.84 -12.06
C ILE A 173 -43.22 15.96 -12.81
N VAL A 174 -43.09 16.13 -14.13
CA VAL A 174 -42.14 15.34 -14.94
C VAL A 174 -40.70 15.75 -14.64
N GLU A 175 -40.43 17.04 -14.49
CA GLU A 175 -39.11 17.56 -14.09
C GLU A 175 -38.69 17.07 -12.69
N ASP A 176 -39.61 17.04 -11.73
CA ASP A 176 -39.35 16.51 -10.39
C ASP A 176 -39.10 15.00 -10.43
N VAL A 177 -39.80 14.23 -11.27
CA VAL A 177 -39.52 12.78 -11.47
C VAL A 177 -38.13 12.54 -12.09
N VAL A 178 -37.71 13.35 -13.05
CA VAL A 178 -36.36 13.30 -13.65
C VAL A 178 -35.29 13.70 -12.64
N SER A 179 -35.57 14.70 -11.79
CA SER A 179 -34.65 15.25 -10.79
C SER A 179 -34.54 14.39 -9.53
N SER A 180 -35.65 13.82 -9.06
CA SER A 180 -35.72 12.95 -7.88
C SER A 180 -35.17 11.54 -8.14
N ALA A 181 -35.08 11.11 -9.40
CA ALA A 181 -34.29 9.94 -9.80
C ALA A 181 -32.80 10.06 -9.43
N GLY A 182 -32.30 11.28 -9.19
CA GLY A 182 -30.94 11.53 -8.72
C GLY A 182 -30.76 11.57 -7.19
N ARG A 183 -31.83 11.61 -6.38
CA ARG A 183 -31.73 12.01 -4.95
C ARG A 183 -32.20 10.99 -3.90
N ARG A 184 -32.61 9.77 -4.25
CA ARG A 184 -32.91 8.73 -3.23
C ARG A 184 -32.23 7.39 -3.55
N ARG A 185 -31.25 7.02 -2.72
CA ARG A 185 -30.44 5.79 -2.84
C ARG A 185 -31.17 4.48 -2.57
N CYS A 186 -32.43 4.51 -2.12
CA CYS A 186 -33.18 3.29 -1.85
C CYS A 186 -34.61 3.46 -2.36
N VAL A 187 -34.94 2.78 -3.46
CA VAL A 187 -36.18 2.01 -3.74
C VAL A 187 -36.34 1.83 -5.26
N ALA A 188 -36.29 0.56 -5.66
CA ALA A 188 -36.78 -0.07 -6.89
C ALA A 188 -36.15 0.32 -8.24
N THR A 189 -35.36 -0.63 -8.74
CA THR A 189 -34.71 -0.81 -10.05
C THR A 189 -35.57 -0.58 -11.31
N LYS A 190 -36.87 -0.29 -11.22
CA LYS A 190 -37.73 0.03 -12.38
C LYS A 190 -37.64 1.50 -12.84
N LYS A 191 -37.16 2.45 -12.01
CA LYS A 191 -37.11 3.88 -12.38
C LYS A 191 -35.85 4.31 -13.17
N ILE A 192 -34.75 3.57 -13.08
CA ILE A 192 -33.48 3.92 -13.75
C ILE A 192 -33.52 3.54 -15.25
N ALA A 193 -34.16 2.41 -15.60
CA ALA A 193 -34.27 1.94 -16.98
C ALA A 193 -35.03 2.91 -17.89
N ASN A 194 -35.96 3.70 -17.33
CA ASN A 194 -36.78 4.63 -18.09
C ASN A 194 -36.27 6.08 -18.07
N ARG A 195 -35.05 6.37 -17.59
CA ARG A 195 -34.54 7.75 -17.52
C ARG A 195 -34.51 8.42 -18.89
N GLN A 196 -34.05 7.71 -19.92
CA GLN A 196 -34.10 8.15 -21.31
C GLN A 196 -35.55 8.42 -21.74
N LEU A 197 -36.47 7.53 -21.39
CA LEU A 197 -37.89 7.63 -21.71
C LEU A 197 -38.56 8.84 -21.03
N TYR A 198 -38.25 9.14 -19.77
CA TYR A 198 -38.74 10.34 -19.08
C TYR A 198 -38.11 11.62 -19.62
N THR A 199 -36.85 11.57 -20.05
CA THR A 199 -36.19 12.71 -20.72
C THR A 199 -36.79 12.94 -22.11
N GLU A 200 -37.15 11.87 -22.82
CA GLU A 200 -37.89 11.93 -24.08
C GLU A 200 -39.31 12.45 -23.90
N ILE A 201 -40.02 12.03 -22.84
CA ILE A 201 -41.34 12.57 -22.47
C ILE A 201 -41.22 14.05 -22.12
N LEU A 202 -40.22 14.47 -21.35
CA LEU A 202 -40.01 15.87 -21.03
C LEU A 202 -39.70 16.69 -22.29
N ASN A 203 -38.82 16.19 -23.17
CA ASN A 203 -38.56 16.78 -24.47
C ASN A 203 -39.83 16.81 -25.35
N TRP A 204 -40.69 15.79 -25.25
CA TRP A 204 -41.99 15.77 -25.93
C TRP A 204 -42.95 16.81 -25.36
N VAL A 205 -43.05 16.96 -24.04
CA VAL A 205 -43.85 17.99 -23.37
C VAL A 205 -43.36 19.38 -23.78
N HIS A 206 -42.05 19.64 -23.78
CA HIS A 206 -41.49 20.91 -24.28
C HIS A 206 -41.76 21.12 -25.78
N ARG A 207 -41.68 20.07 -26.60
CA ARG A 207 -42.04 20.18 -28.03
C ARG A 207 -43.52 20.51 -28.20
N VAL A 208 -44.42 19.84 -27.47
CA VAL A 208 -45.85 20.13 -27.52
C VAL A 208 -46.11 21.54 -27.00
N ASP A 209 -45.44 21.98 -25.95
CA ASP A 209 -45.54 23.35 -25.43
C ASP A 209 -45.07 24.38 -26.45
N MET A 210 -43.92 24.16 -27.11
CA MET A 210 -43.42 25.03 -28.18
C MET A 210 -44.32 25.01 -29.41
N GLN A 211 -44.82 23.84 -29.82
CA GLN A 211 -45.76 23.72 -30.94
C GLN A 211 -47.10 24.36 -30.63
N MET A 212 -47.59 24.25 -29.39
CA MET A 212 -48.87 24.78 -28.96
C MET A 212 -48.79 26.28 -28.67
N THR A 213 -47.68 26.76 -28.12
CA THR A 213 -47.36 28.19 -28.00
C THR A 213 -47.12 28.79 -29.38
N GLY A 214 -46.43 28.07 -30.26
CA GLY A 214 -46.23 28.43 -31.66
C GLY A 214 -47.55 28.50 -32.42
N PHE A 215 -48.42 27.50 -32.29
CA PHE A 215 -49.77 27.48 -32.86
C PHE A 215 -50.65 28.57 -32.26
N ARG A 216 -50.62 28.78 -30.93
CA ARG A 216 -51.35 29.88 -30.28
C ARG A 216 -50.84 31.23 -30.77
N ASN A 217 -49.54 31.44 -30.85
CA ASN A 217 -48.96 32.67 -31.37
C ASN A 217 -49.22 32.82 -32.86
N GLN A 218 -49.25 31.74 -33.64
CA GLN A 218 -49.58 31.73 -35.06
C GLN A 218 -51.06 32.11 -35.28
N VAL A 219 -51.96 31.54 -34.47
CA VAL A 219 -53.41 31.78 -34.53
C VAL A 219 -53.81 33.13 -33.88
N CYS A 220 -53.06 33.61 -32.88
CA CYS A 220 -53.28 34.91 -32.23
C CYS A 220 -52.54 36.07 -32.91
N ALA A 221 -51.40 35.82 -33.55
CA ALA A 221 -50.65 36.78 -34.37
C ALA A 221 -50.96 36.63 -35.86
N GLU A 222 -52.06 35.96 -36.22
CA GLU A 222 -52.50 35.82 -37.61
C GLU A 222 -52.51 37.20 -38.28
N ARG A 223 -51.72 37.33 -39.34
CA ARG A 223 -52.04 38.26 -40.42
C ARG A 223 -53.36 37.78 -41.01
N ARG A 224 -54.46 38.26 -40.46
CA ARG A 224 -55.79 37.94 -40.98
C ARG A 224 -55.99 38.72 -42.25
N LEU A 225 -56.38 38.00 -43.29
CA LEU A 225 -56.94 38.61 -44.48
C LEU A 225 -58.18 39.42 -44.06
N PRO A 226 -58.19 40.77 -44.22
CA PRO A 226 -59.32 41.60 -43.80
C PRO A 226 -60.59 41.16 -44.55
N MET A 227 -61.72 41.05 -43.84
CA MET A 227 -62.99 40.59 -44.41
C MET A 227 -64.03 41.72 -44.34
N PRO A 228 -64.74 42.06 -45.43
CA PRO A 228 -65.78 43.08 -45.38
C PRO A 228 -66.98 42.61 -44.56
N GLN A 229 -67.34 43.36 -43.51
CA GLN A 229 -68.47 43.03 -42.64
C GLN A 229 -69.80 42.95 -43.40
N ALA A 230 -69.95 43.71 -44.50
CA ALA A 230 -71.12 43.72 -45.36
C ALA A 230 -71.40 42.36 -46.06
N LEU A 231 -70.39 41.51 -46.21
CA LEU A 231 -70.52 40.19 -46.86
C LEU A 231 -70.69 39.05 -45.85
N VAL A 232 -70.27 39.25 -44.60
CA VAL A 232 -70.44 38.25 -43.52
C VAL A 232 -71.93 38.07 -43.17
N SER A 233 -72.75 39.08 -43.42
CA SER A 233 -74.21 39.06 -43.26
C SER A 233 -74.98 38.48 -44.46
N MET A 234 -74.32 38.28 -45.62
CA MET A 234 -74.93 37.67 -46.81
C MET A 234 -74.62 36.17 -46.85
N GLY A 235 -75.65 35.33 -47.07
CA GLY A 235 -75.46 33.88 -47.17
C GLY A 235 -74.59 33.46 -48.36
N TYR A 236 -73.81 32.39 -48.20
CA TYR A 236 -72.89 31.82 -49.22
C TYR A 236 -73.59 31.11 -50.39
N SER A 237 -74.81 31.50 -50.73
CA SER A 237 -75.66 30.89 -51.76
C SER A 237 -75.63 31.70 -53.07
N ASP A 238 -76.08 31.10 -54.18
CA ASP A 238 -76.18 31.81 -55.48
C ASP A 238 -77.12 33.03 -55.44
N SER A 239 -78.02 33.11 -54.46
CA SER A 239 -78.81 34.32 -54.16
C SER A 239 -77.95 35.47 -53.60
N GLY A 240 -76.97 35.15 -52.75
CA GLY A 240 -76.02 36.12 -52.17
C GLY A 240 -75.01 36.63 -53.20
N LEU A 241 -74.66 35.79 -54.18
CA LEU A 241 -73.81 36.17 -55.32
C LEU A 241 -74.49 37.24 -56.18
N LYS A 242 -75.77 37.05 -56.52
CA LYS A 242 -76.56 38.02 -57.28
C LYS A 242 -76.77 39.34 -56.54
N SER A 243 -76.99 39.31 -55.22
CA SER A 243 -77.13 40.55 -54.43
C SER A 243 -75.81 41.31 -54.28
N ALA A 244 -74.67 40.61 -54.21
CA ALA A 244 -73.36 41.23 -54.16
C ALA A 244 -72.97 41.90 -55.49
N LEU A 245 -73.30 41.26 -56.63
CA LEU A 245 -73.06 41.82 -57.97
C LEU A 245 -73.96 43.02 -58.30
N ALA A 246 -75.12 43.16 -57.65
CA ALA A 246 -76.02 44.29 -57.83
C ALA A 246 -75.62 45.55 -57.04
N ASN A 247 -74.66 45.45 -56.11
CA ASN A 247 -74.26 46.55 -55.24
C ASN A 247 -72.83 47.03 -55.56
N GLU A 248 -72.72 48.21 -56.16
CA GLU A 248 -71.46 48.79 -56.63
C GLU A 248 -70.49 49.13 -55.48
N ASP A 249 -71.01 49.51 -54.30
CA ASP A 249 -70.19 49.79 -53.12
C ASP A 249 -69.57 48.51 -52.53
N VAL A 250 -70.29 47.39 -52.61
CA VAL A 250 -69.79 46.07 -52.18
C VAL A 250 -68.69 45.59 -53.12
N ILE A 251 -68.82 45.81 -54.44
CA ILE A 251 -67.77 45.48 -55.43
C ILE A 251 -66.49 46.30 -55.17
N LYS A 252 -66.60 47.61 -54.89
CA LYS A 252 -65.45 48.45 -54.53
C LYS A 252 -64.75 47.99 -53.25
N GLN A 253 -65.52 47.60 -52.24
CA GLN A 253 -64.97 47.02 -50.99
C GLN A 253 -64.27 45.68 -51.24
N ILE A 254 -64.82 44.83 -52.11
CA ILE A 254 -64.18 43.57 -52.54
C ILE A 254 -62.86 43.84 -53.25
N ASP A 255 -62.81 44.80 -54.18
CA ASP A 255 -61.59 45.12 -54.94
C ASP A 255 -60.45 45.62 -54.02
N ILE A 256 -60.75 46.51 -53.07
CA ILE A 256 -59.79 46.99 -52.06
C ILE A 256 -59.31 45.83 -51.18
N THR A 257 -60.23 44.97 -50.75
CA THR A 257 -59.93 43.83 -49.90
C THR A 257 -59.02 42.82 -50.60
N VAL A 258 -59.33 42.51 -51.86
CA VAL A 258 -58.53 41.61 -52.70
C VAL A 258 -57.14 42.20 -52.96
N SER A 259 -57.02 43.51 -53.17
CA SER A 259 -55.73 44.20 -53.25
C SER A 259 -54.91 44.06 -51.95
N GLN A 260 -55.54 44.23 -50.79
CA GLN A 260 -54.87 44.06 -49.49
C GLN A 260 -54.43 42.61 -49.26
N TRP A 261 -55.25 41.62 -49.66
CA TRP A 261 -54.88 40.21 -49.58
C TRP A 261 -53.67 39.92 -50.45
N GLN A 262 -53.62 40.47 -51.65
CA GLN A 262 -52.49 40.32 -52.56
C GLN A 262 -51.19 40.86 -51.96
N ALA A 263 -51.22 42.02 -51.30
CA ALA A 263 -50.06 42.62 -50.65
C ALA A 263 -49.55 41.76 -49.48
N GLU A 264 -50.46 41.28 -48.62
CA GLU A 264 -50.13 40.43 -47.47
C GLU A 264 -49.55 39.07 -47.88
N ILE A 265 -50.14 38.44 -48.91
CA ILE A 265 -49.63 37.18 -49.46
C ILE A 265 -48.23 37.39 -50.06
N SER A 266 -48.04 38.47 -50.82
CA SER A 266 -46.74 38.78 -51.43
C SER A 266 -45.66 39.06 -50.38
N TYR A 267 -46.00 39.74 -49.29
CA TYR A 267 -45.08 39.99 -48.18
C TYR A 267 -44.76 38.72 -47.38
N ALA A 268 -45.73 37.82 -47.18
CA ALA A 268 -45.46 36.54 -46.53
C ALA A 268 -44.52 35.65 -47.37
N MET A 269 -44.59 35.75 -48.70
CA MET A 269 -43.73 35.03 -49.63
C MET A 269 -42.31 35.60 -49.72
N SER A 270 -42.10 36.87 -49.33
CA SER A 270 -40.78 37.53 -49.39
C SER A 270 -39.93 37.33 -48.13
N LEU A 271 -40.49 36.76 -47.05
CA LEU A 271 -39.75 36.46 -45.84
C LEU A 271 -38.82 35.26 -46.05
N ASP A 272 -37.52 35.50 -45.92
CA ASP A 272 -36.48 34.48 -46.09
C ASP A 272 -35.65 34.34 -44.80
N PRO A 273 -35.93 33.34 -43.95
CA PRO A 273 -35.15 33.11 -42.73
C PRO A 273 -33.69 32.74 -43.05
N GLN A 274 -32.72 33.39 -42.41
CA GLN A 274 -31.31 33.00 -42.55
C GLN A 274 -30.93 32.04 -41.42
N LYS A 275 -30.61 30.78 -41.77
CA LYS A 275 -30.22 29.72 -40.82
C LYS A 275 -28.98 28.97 -41.33
N GLU A 276 -27.97 28.83 -40.48
CA GLU A 276 -26.71 28.19 -40.84
C GLU A 276 -26.66 26.68 -40.54
N GLY A 277 -25.88 25.93 -41.32
CA GLY A 277 -25.63 24.51 -41.13
C GLY A 277 -26.77 23.56 -41.56
N PRO A 278 -26.56 22.23 -41.49
CA PRO A 278 -27.53 21.23 -41.95
C PRO A 278 -28.84 21.21 -41.15
N LEU A 279 -28.76 21.43 -39.82
CA LEU A 279 -29.95 21.60 -38.98
C LEU A 279 -30.68 22.90 -39.33
N GLY A 280 -29.94 23.97 -39.61
CA GLY A 280 -30.51 25.24 -40.05
C GLY A 280 -31.32 25.13 -41.34
N GLU A 281 -30.92 24.26 -42.27
CA GLU A 281 -31.73 23.97 -43.48
C GLU A 281 -33.09 23.36 -43.13
N ILE A 282 -33.15 22.43 -42.17
CA ILE A 282 -34.42 21.85 -41.71
C ILE A 282 -35.29 22.92 -41.03
N GLU A 283 -34.67 23.74 -40.19
CA GLU A 283 -35.36 24.82 -39.48
C GLU A 283 -35.89 25.90 -40.43
N TYR A 284 -35.12 26.25 -41.46
CA TYR A 284 -35.53 27.15 -42.53
C TYR A 284 -36.85 26.71 -43.17
N TRP A 285 -36.93 25.46 -43.63
CA TRP A 285 -38.14 24.96 -44.28
C TRP A 285 -39.32 24.85 -43.31
N ARG A 286 -39.07 24.52 -42.02
CA ARG A 286 -40.12 24.52 -40.99
C ARG A 286 -40.69 25.91 -40.74
N GLU A 287 -39.82 26.92 -40.62
CA GLU A 287 -40.22 28.30 -40.40
C GLU A 287 -40.98 28.86 -41.62
N LYS A 288 -40.48 28.59 -42.83
CA LYS A 288 -41.14 28.97 -44.09
C LYS A 288 -42.53 28.33 -44.23
N TYR A 289 -42.67 27.04 -43.93
CA TYR A 289 -43.96 26.36 -43.91
C TYR A 289 -44.89 26.95 -42.84
N SER A 290 -44.38 27.22 -41.64
CA SER A 290 -45.16 27.81 -40.54
C SER A 290 -45.74 29.18 -40.92
N THR A 291 -44.95 30.06 -41.54
CA THR A 291 -45.37 31.40 -41.96
C THR A 291 -46.49 31.36 -43.01
N ILE A 292 -46.43 30.39 -43.94
CA ILE A 292 -47.32 30.30 -45.10
C ILE A 292 -48.59 29.46 -44.81
N SER A 293 -48.51 28.48 -43.90
CA SER A 293 -49.61 27.52 -43.65
C SER A 293 -50.90 28.17 -43.14
N ALA A 294 -50.81 29.19 -42.28
CA ALA A 294 -51.99 29.88 -41.76
C ALA A 294 -52.74 30.66 -42.86
N LEU A 295 -52.01 31.38 -43.72
CA LEU A 295 -52.58 32.09 -44.86
C LEU A 295 -53.21 31.13 -45.89
N TYR A 296 -52.62 29.93 -46.07
CA TYR A 296 -53.18 28.90 -46.94
C TYR A 296 -54.55 28.40 -46.47
N GLU A 297 -54.72 28.18 -45.17
CA GLU A 297 -56.01 27.78 -44.60
C GLU A 297 -57.05 28.90 -44.71
N GLN A 298 -56.66 30.15 -44.47
CA GLN A 298 -57.54 31.32 -44.59
C GLN A 298 -58.05 31.54 -46.02
N ILE A 299 -57.19 31.45 -47.05
CA ILE A 299 -57.59 31.57 -48.47
C ILE A 299 -58.51 30.43 -48.89
N ASN A 300 -58.33 29.23 -48.30
CA ASN A 300 -59.16 28.06 -48.61
C ASN A 300 -60.50 28.03 -47.87
N SER A 301 -60.74 28.97 -46.96
CA SER A 301 -62.03 29.11 -46.27
C SER A 301 -63.18 29.32 -47.26
N PRO A 302 -64.40 28.85 -46.95
CA PRO A 302 -65.55 29.02 -47.84
C PRO A 302 -65.87 30.51 -48.08
N GLN A 303 -65.61 31.37 -47.09
CA GLN A 303 -65.76 32.82 -47.17
C GLN A 303 -64.81 33.45 -48.19
N ALA A 304 -63.52 33.13 -48.12
CA ALA A 304 -62.52 33.68 -49.03
C ALA A 304 -62.75 33.24 -50.48
N LYS A 305 -63.15 31.97 -50.67
CA LYS A 305 -63.54 31.44 -52.00
C LYS A 305 -64.75 32.15 -52.59
N PHE A 306 -65.73 32.50 -51.76
CA PHE A 306 -66.89 33.27 -52.19
C PHE A 306 -66.50 34.69 -52.63
N ILE A 307 -65.68 35.39 -51.85
CA ILE A 307 -65.17 36.74 -52.19
C ILE A 307 -64.38 36.71 -53.50
N LEU A 308 -63.52 35.71 -53.71
CA LEU A 308 -62.78 35.53 -54.96
C LEU A 308 -63.71 35.17 -56.14
N LYS A 309 -64.80 34.43 -55.91
CA LYS A 309 -65.83 34.15 -56.94
C LYS A 309 -66.57 35.42 -57.35
N VAL A 310 -66.99 36.25 -56.40
CA VAL A 310 -67.63 37.56 -56.67
C VAL A 310 -66.66 38.49 -57.41
N ALA A 311 -65.41 38.59 -56.97
CA ALA A 311 -64.39 39.41 -57.62
C ALA A 311 -64.10 38.96 -59.07
N LYS A 312 -64.22 37.65 -59.36
CA LYS A 312 -64.10 37.09 -60.70
C LYS A 312 -65.28 37.44 -61.59
N GLU A 313 -66.51 37.28 -61.10
CA GLU A 313 -67.74 37.54 -61.86
C GLU A 313 -68.01 39.04 -62.06
N ALA A 314 -67.51 39.90 -61.15
CA ALA A 314 -67.55 41.36 -61.25
C ALA A 314 -66.40 41.97 -62.09
N GLU A 315 -65.49 41.15 -62.62
CA GLU A 315 -64.30 41.58 -63.39
C GLU A 315 -63.44 42.65 -62.69
N CYS A 316 -63.24 42.52 -61.37
CA CYS A 316 -62.42 43.46 -60.60
C CYS A 316 -60.97 43.48 -61.08
N ASN A 317 -60.36 44.68 -61.18
CA ASN A 317 -58.96 44.85 -61.60
C ASN A 317 -57.98 44.07 -60.70
N SER A 318 -58.23 44.01 -59.39
CA SER A 318 -57.35 43.32 -58.43
C SER A 318 -57.43 41.79 -58.53
N PHE A 319 -58.47 41.23 -59.18
CA PHE A 319 -58.67 39.78 -59.27
C PHE A 319 -57.59 39.09 -60.10
N HIS A 320 -57.17 39.68 -61.22
CA HIS A 320 -56.14 39.10 -62.08
C HIS A 320 -54.77 39.01 -61.37
N LEU A 321 -54.42 40.04 -60.60
CA LEU A 321 -53.18 40.08 -59.85
C LEU A 321 -53.18 39.07 -58.71
N ILE A 322 -54.25 39.02 -57.89
CA ILE A 322 -54.32 38.07 -56.77
C ILE A 322 -54.39 36.62 -57.27
N SER A 323 -55.07 36.34 -58.39
CA SER A 323 -55.21 34.98 -58.92
C SER A 323 -53.84 34.38 -59.27
N THR A 324 -52.97 35.19 -59.89
CA THR A 324 -51.59 34.82 -60.20
C THR A 324 -50.76 34.64 -58.93
N THR A 325 -50.87 35.57 -57.97
CA THR A 325 -50.18 35.49 -56.67
C THR A 325 -50.61 34.26 -55.86
N ILE A 326 -51.90 33.91 -55.83
CA ILE A 326 -52.43 32.71 -55.14
C ILE A 326 -51.90 31.43 -55.79
N GLN A 327 -51.83 31.36 -57.12
CA GLN A 327 -51.26 30.20 -57.81
C GLN A 327 -49.79 29.99 -57.43
N HIS A 328 -48.99 31.07 -57.39
CA HIS A 328 -47.59 30.99 -56.96
C HIS A 328 -47.48 30.62 -55.48
N PHE A 329 -48.31 31.21 -54.63
CA PHE A 329 -48.39 30.92 -53.19
C PHE A 329 -48.75 29.45 -52.90
N PHE A 330 -49.72 28.86 -53.59
CA PHE A 330 -50.07 27.44 -53.43
C PHE A 330 -48.93 26.50 -53.85
N ARG A 331 -48.15 26.85 -54.88
CA ARG A 331 -46.94 26.09 -55.25
C ARG A 331 -45.89 26.14 -54.13
N LEU A 332 -45.60 27.35 -53.60
CA LEU A 332 -44.65 27.52 -52.50
C LEU A 332 -45.09 26.79 -51.22
N TYR A 333 -46.39 26.77 -50.91
CA TYR A 333 -46.94 25.99 -49.80
C TYR A 333 -46.74 24.49 -50.00
N ALA A 334 -47.07 23.96 -51.19
CA ALA A 334 -46.90 22.55 -51.51
C ALA A 334 -45.42 22.13 -51.42
N GLU A 335 -44.52 22.97 -51.94
CA GLU A 335 -43.07 22.80 -51.85
C GLU A 335 -42.57 22.81 -50.40
N ALA A 336 -42.93 23.83 -49.62
CA ALA A 336 -42.49 23.94 -48.23
C ALA A 336 -42.98 22.75 -47.39
N LYS A 337 -44.22 22.31 -47.61
CA LYS A 337 -44.80 21.14 -46.94
C LYS A 337 -44.04 19.85 -47.26
N ASP A 338 -43.72 19.63 -48.53
CA ASP A 338 -43.01 18.43 -48.98
C ASP A 338 -41.56 18.41 -48.48
N ASN A 339 -40.86 19.55 -48.58
CA ASN A 339 -39.48 19.70 -48.10
C ASN A 339 -39.38 19.48 -46.59
N VAL A 340 -40.30 20.01 -45.77
CA VAL A 340 -40.34 19.75 -44.32
C VAL A 340 -40.51 18.26 -44.03
N LYS A 341 -41.36 17.56 -44.77
CA LYS A 341 -41.60 16.13 -44.60
C LYS A 341 -40.34 15.31 -44.88
N PHE A 342 -39.69 15.55 -46.03
CA PHE A 342 -38.53 14.76 -46.45
C PHE A 342 -37.27 15.11 -45.68
N LEU A 343 -36.95 16.40 -45.49
CA LEU A 343 -35.81 16.81 -44.69
C LEU A 343 -35.96 16.44 -43.21
N GLY A 344 -37.20 16.37 -42.71
CA GLY A 344 -37.49 15.89 -41.36
C GLY A 344 -36.98 14.47 -41.08
N THR A 345 -36.80 13.63 -42.11
CA THR A 345 -36.21 12.29 -41.97
C THR A 345 -34.72 12.32 -41.58
N LEU A 346 -34.02 13.41 -41.88
CA LEU A 346 -32.59 13.61 -41.61
C LEU A 346 -32.30 14.27 -40.25
N ASP A 347 -33.34 14.80 -39.58
CA ASP A 347 -33.22 15.58 -38.34
C ASP A 347 -32.41 14.85 -37.25
N ARG A 348 -32.66 13.55 -37.07
CA ARG A 348 -31.93 12.73 -36.09
C ARG A 348 -30.43 12.66 -36.39
N HIS A 349 -30.06 12.41 -37.64
CA HIS A 349 -28.66 12.29 -38.05
C HIS A 349 -27.90 13.61 -37.83
N PHE A 350 -28.50 14.73 -38.25
CA PHE A 350 -27.88 16.04 -38.07
C PHE A 350 -27.78 16.47 -36.60
N ARG A 351 -28.75 16.09 -35.75
CA ARG A 351 -28.65 16.30 -34.29
C ARG A 351 -27.52 15.49 -33.65
N THR A 352 -27.35 14.24 -34.06
CA THR A 352 -26.25 13.40 -33.56
C THR A 352 -24.90 14.04 -33.92
N MET A 353 -24.70 14.46 -35.17
CA MET A 353 -23.46 15.12 -35.57
C MET A 353 -23.23 16.46 -34.87
N HIS A 354 -24.27 17.27 -34.69
CA HIS A 354 -24.14 18.55 -34.00
C HIS A 354 -23.80 18.38 -32.51
N GLY A 355 -24.39 17.37 -31.85
CA GLY A 355 -24.25 17.10 -30.42
C GLY A 355 -22.91 16.50 -29.98
N VAL A 356 -22.03 16.09 -30.89
CA VAL A 356 -20.68 15.62 -30.54
C VAL A 356 -19.80 16.79 -30.13
N THR A 357 -19.26 16.76 -28.91
CA THR A 357 -18.33 17.76 -28.39
C THR A 357 -16.88 17.33 -28.65
N PRO A 358 -16.12 18.01 -29.53
CA PRO A 358 -14.81 17.54 -29.98
C PRO A 358 -13.68 17.63 -28.93
N GLY A 359 -13.82 18.50 -27.92
CA GLY A 359 -12.72 18.80 -26.99
C GLY A 359 -12.35 17.72 -25.97
N SER A 360 -13.21 16.72 -25.73
CA SER A 360 -12.91 15.58 -24.83
C SER A 360 -13.59 14.27 -25.25
N GLY A 361 -14.23 14.25 -26.41
CA GLY A 361 -15.05 13.14 -26.88
C GLY A 361 -14.56 12.65 -28.24
N SER A 362 -14.78 11.37 -28.49
CA SER A 362 -14.47 10.72 -29.77
C SER A 362 -15.38 11.22 -30.89
N LEU A 363 -14.84 11.31 -32.10
CA LEU A 363 -15.58 11.60 -33.33
C LEU A 363 -16.32 10.37 -33.89
N GLN A 364 -16.17 9.19 -33.30
CA GLN A 364 -16.83 7.96 -33.76
C GLN A 364 -18.35 8.05 -33.95
N PRO A 365 -19.13 8.73 -33.10
CA PRO A 365 -20.56 8.88 -33.34
C PRO A 365 -20.88 9.59 -34.68
N ILE A 366 -20.00 10.47 -35.16
CA ILE A 366 -20.11 11.06 -36.50
C ILE A 366 -19.79 9.99 -37.54
N ILE A 367 -18.64 9.33 -37.41
CA ILE A 367 -18.16 8.28 -38.33
C ILE A 367 -19.21 7.18 -38.53
N ASP A 368 -19.88 6.73 -37.46
CA ASP A 368 -20.90 5.69 -37.49
C ASP A 368 -22.21 6.16 -38.15
N THR A 369 -22.53 7.45 -38.04
CA THR A 369 -23.77 8.01 -38.59
C THR A 369 -23.66 8.35 -40.08
N LEU A 370 -22.45 8.60 -40.62
CA LEU A 370 -22.22 9.03 -42.01
C LEU A 370 -22.91 8.14 -43.05
N SER A 371 -22.74 6.81 -42.96
CA SER A 371 -23.33 5.87 -43.93
C SER A 371 -24.86 5.90 -43.91
N SER A 372 -25.45 5.87 -42.70
CA SER A 372 -26.91 5.91 -42.54
C SER A 372 -27.50 7.26 -42.99
N MET A 373 -26.79 8.35 -42.72
CA MET A 373 -27.18 9.69 -43.15
C MET A 373 -27.14 9.82 -44.68
N MET A 374 -26.05 9.37 -45.32
CA MET A 374 -25.94 9.43 -46.79
C MET A 374 -27.04 8.60 -47.46
N THR A 375 -27.40 7.45 -46.88
CA THR A 375 -28.56 6.65 -47.33
C THR A 375 -29.88 7.42 -47.17
N GLY A 376 -30.06 8.14 -46.05
CA GLY A 376 -31.20 9.04 -45.87
C GLY A 376 -31.25 10.15 -46.93
N ILE A 377 -30.11 10.78 -47.23
CA ILE A 377 -30.02 11.83 -48.26
C ILE A 377 -30.34 11.24 -49.65
N ARG A 378 -29.87 10.02 -49.95
CA ARG A 378 -30.27 9.26 -51.15
C ARG A 378 -31.78 9.10 -51.25
N MET A 379 -32.46 8.71 -50.17
CA MET A 379 -33.93 8.58 -50.18
C MET A 379 -34.64 9.91 -50.42
N VAL A 380 -34.10 11.02 -49.90
CA VAL A 380 -34.64 12.36 -50.17
C VAL A 380 -34.48 12.73 -51.66
N TRP A 381 -33.34 12.43 -52.27
CA TRP A 381 -33.10 12.66 -53.70
C TRP A 381 -34.08 11.89 -54.60
N ILE A 382 -34.30 10.61 -54.28
CA ILE A 382 -35.14 9.72 -55.11
C ILE A 382 -36.64 10.04 -54.96
N ILE A 383 -37.11 10.37 -53.74
CA ILE A 383 -38.54 10.42 -53.43
C ILE A 383 -39.10 11.86 -53.39
N SER A 384 -38.28 12.86 -53.01
CA SER A 384 -38.77 14.24 -52.91
C SER A 384 -39.09 14.82 -54.29
N ARG A 385 -40.20 15.55 -54.39
CA ARG A 385 -40.61 16.18 -55.66
C ARG A 385 -39.99 17.56 -55.87
N TYR A 386 -39.67 18.25 -54.78
CA TYR A 386 -39.24 19.65 -54.82
C TYR A 386 -37.81 19.84 -54.28
N TYR A 387 -37.29 18.93 -53.46
CA TYR A 387 -35.92 19.02 -52.94
C TYR A 387 -34.88 18.29 -53.82
N CYS A 388 -35.31 17.50 -54.80
CA CYS A 388 -34.45 16.74 -55.71
C CYS A 388 -33.73 17.61 -56.77
N THR A 389 -33.50 18.90 -56.49
CA THR A 389 -32.75 19.78 -57.39
C THR A 389 -31.27 19.80 -57.01
N GLU A 390 -30.40 19.88 -58.02
CA GLU A 390 -28.96 19.89 -57.81
C GLU A 390 -28.53 21.01 -56.85
N GLU A 391 -29.03 22.24 -57.04
CA GLU A 391 -28.65 23.38 -56.20
C GLU A 391 -28.93 23.17 -54.71
N ARG A 392 -30.08 22.58 -54.36
CA ARG A 392 -30.47 22.33 -52.97
C ARG A 392 -29.70 21.17 -52.37
N MET A 393 -29.55 20.08 -53.12
CA MET A 393 -28.82 18.91 -52.66
C MET A 393 -27.34 19.22 -52.44
N VAL A 394 -26.72 19.93 -53.38
CA VAL A 394 -25.35 20.42 -53.25
C VAL A 394 -25.24 21.39 -52.07
N GLY A 395 -26.17 22.34 -51.92
CA GLY A 395 -26.17 23.26 -50.78
C GLY A 395 -26.27 22.56 -49.42
N LEU A 396 -27.06 21.49 -49.31
CA LEU A 396 -27.13 20.67 -48.10
C LEU A 396 -25.83 19.90 -47.84
N LEU A 397 -25.28 19.23 -48.85
CA LEU A 397 -24.03 18.48 -48.74
C LEU A 397 -22.84 19.41 -48.40
N GLU A 398 -22.79 20.63 -48.92
CA GLU A 398 -21.80 21.65 -48.54
C GLU A 398 -21.92 22.04 -47.06
N LYS A 399 -23.15 22.22 -46.56
CA LYS A 399 -23.40 22.50 -45.14
C LYS A 399 -22.94 21.33 -44.26
N VAL A 400 -23.13 20.09 -44.71
CA VAL A 400 -22.68 18.88 -43.99
C VAL A 400 -21.15 18.79 -43.99
N GLY A 401 -20.51 18.98 -45.15
CA GLY A 401 -19.05 18.98 -45.27
C GLY A 401 -18.39 20.07 -44.40
N LYS A 402 -18.98 21.28 -44.35
CA LYS A 402 -18.53 22.36 -43.45
C LYS A 402 -18.64 21.98 -41.97
N LEU A 403 -19.73 21.32 -41.56
CA LEU A 403 -19.90 20.87 -40.18
C LEU A 403 -18.85 19.81 -39.82
N ILE A 404 -18.61 18.83 -40.71
CA ILE A 404 -17.58 17.79 -40.49
C ILE A 404 -16.19 18.43 -40.37
N ALA A 405 -15.84 19.34 -41.30
CA ALA A 405 -14.58 20.09 -41.24
C ALA A 405 -14.43 20.85 -39.91
N GLN A 406 -15.47 21.56 -39.46
CA GLN A 406 -15.46 22.28 -38.19
C GLN A 406 -15.27 21.35 -36.98
N LYS A 407 -15.88 20.16 -36.98
CA LYS A 407 -15.73 19.19 -35.89
C LYS A 407 -14.32 18.59 -35.85
N VAL A 408 -13.71 18.33 -37.01
CA VAL A 408 -12.34 17.83 -37.11
C VAL A 408 -11.32 18.89 -36.68
N SER A 409 -11.49 20.15 -37.08
CA SER A 409 -10.60 21.24 -36.65
C SER A 409 -10.67 21.54 -35.15
N GLN A 410 -11.82 21.30 -34.51
CA GLN A 410 -11.96 21.40 -33.06
C GLN A 410 -11.40 20.18 -32.31
N HIS A 411 -11.29 19.03 -32.96
CA HIS A 411 -10.76 17.78 -32.37
C HIS A 411 -9.23 17.73 -32.40
N ILE A 412 -8.62 18.24 -33.47
CA ILE A 412 -7.17 18.21 -33.69
C ILE A 412 -6.60 19.63 -33.51
N ASP A 413 -5.88 19.84 -32.41
CA ASP A 413 -5.09 21.06 -32.20
C ASP A 413 -3.61 20.80 -32.47
N PHE A 414 -3.09 21.34 -33.57
CA PHE A 414 -1.71 21.18 -34.00
C PHE A 414 -0.68 21.66 -32.97
N ARG A 415 -1.05 22.61 -32.09
CA ARG A 415 -0.11 23.18 -31.11
C ARG A 415 0.12 22.29 -29.91
N SER A 416 -0.89 21.51 -29.51
CA SER A 416 -0.86 20.67 -28.31
C SER A 416 -0.74 19.17 -28.60
N ILE A 417 -1.07 18.73 -29.82
CA ILE A 417 -1.08 17.31 -30.20
C ILE A 417 0.28 16.62 -30.01
N LEU A 418 1.39 17.32 -30.25
CA LEU A 418 2.76 16.78 -30.11
C LEU A 418 3.22 16.68 -28.64
N GLY A 419 2.50 17.30 -27.71
CA GLY A 419 2.75 17.19 -26.27
C GLY A 419 2.02 16.02 -25.60
N LEU A 420 1.05 15.40 -26.28
CA LEU A 420 0.36 14.20 -25.80
C LEU A 420 1.23 12.94 -25.96
N PRO A 421 0.93 11.85 -25.25
CA PRO A 421 1.55 10.56 -25.52
C PRO A 421 1.35 10.15 -26.99
N PHE A 422 2.39 9.63 -27.65
CA PHE A 422 2.37 9.35 -29.10
C PHE A 422 1.19 8.47 -29.53
N SER A 423 0.81 7.47 -28.74
CA SER A 423 -0.35 6.61 -29.03
C SER A 423 -1.68 7.40 -29.05
N GLU A 424 -1.90 8.29 -28.08
CA GLU A 424 -3.11 9.12 -28.01
C GLU A 424 -3.14 10.17 -29.13
N ALA A 425 -1.98 10.77 -29.42
CA ALA A 425 -1.84 11.74 -30.50
C ALA A 425 -2.19 11.12 -31.88
N LYS A 426 -1.66 9.92 -32.16
CA LYS A 426 -1.98 9.18 -33.40
C LYS A 426 -3.45 8.82 -33.48
N GLU A 427 -4.04 8.28 -32.41
CA GLU A 427 -5.45 7.89 -32.40
C GLU A 427 -6.37 9.08 -32.73
N LYS A 428 -6.12 10.25 -32.13
CA LYS A 428 -6.90 11.48 -32.40
C LYS A 428 -6.79 11.96 -33.86
N VAL A 429 -5.59 11.93 -34.42
CA VAL A 429 -5.36 12.35 -35.82
C VAL A 429 -5.94 11.35 -36.81
N ILE A 430 -5.76 10.05 -36.56
CA ILE A 430 -6.33 8.96 -37.37
C ILE A 430 -7.85 9.03 -37.35
N GLU A 431 -8.47 9.24 -36.20
CA GLU A 431 -9.93 9.33 -36.08
C GLU A 431 -10.48 10.54 -36.87
N GLY A 432 -9.84 11.71 -36.77
CA GLY A 432 -10.21 12.89 -37.56
C GLY A 432 -10.04 12.67 -39.07
N GLN A 433 -8.94 12.05 -39.48
CA GLN A 433 -8.69 11.68 -40.88
C GLN A 433 -9.72 10.66 -41.40
N GLN A 434 -10.03 9.62 -40.61
CA GLN A 434 -11.03 8.61 -40.94
C GLN A 434 -12.41 9.23 -41.15
N CYS A 435 -12.79 10.22 -40.33
CA CYS A 435 -14.05 10.96 -40.51
C CYS A 435 -14.13 11.65 -41.87
N LEU A 436 -13.05 12.33 -42.30
CA LEU A 436 -12.97 13.02 -43.59
C LEU A 436 -12.98 12.05 -44.77
N ILE A 437 -12.18 10.97 -44.69
CA ILE A 437 -12.10 9.94 -45.75
C ILE A 437 -13.43 9.20 -45.88
N LYS A 438 -14.06 8.80 -44.77
CA LYS A 438 -15.33 8.09 -44.77
C LYS A 438 -16.48 8.95 -45.30
N TRP A 439 -16.46 10.26 -45.04
CA TRP A 439 -17.43 11.19 -45.63
C TRP A 439 -17.40 11.16 -47.16
N LYS A 440 -16.21 11.25 -47.76
CA LYS A 440 -16.05 11.16 -49.21
C LYS A 440 -16.37 9.76 -49.75
N ALA A 441 -15.88 8.71 -49.10
CA ALA A 441 -16.10 7.33 -49.52
C ALA A 441 -17.60 6.96 -49.51
N THR A 442 -18.34 7.33 -48.47
CA THR A 442 -19.78 7.07 -48.39
C THR A 442 -20.58 7.80 -49.47
N TYR A 443 -20.18 9.03 -49.84
CA TYR A 443 -20.77 9.74 -50.97
C TYR A 443 -20.49 9.03 -52.30
N VAL A 444 -19.24 8.64 -52.58
CA VAL A 444 -18.85 7.98 -53.83
C VAL A 444 -19.57 6.64 -53.98
N ASN A 445 -19.63 5.84 -52.91
CA ASN A 445 -20.35 4.57 -52.92
C ASN A 445 -21.84 4.76 -53.26
N VAL A 446 -22.49 5.73 -52.63
CA VAL A 446 -23.92 6.04 -52.89
C VAL A 446 -24.13 6.59 -54.30
N GLN A 447 -23.20 7.42 -54.80
CA GLN A 447 -23.19 7.91 -56.17
C GLN A 447 -23.12 6.76 -57.18
N GLU A 448 -22.22 5.80 -56.96
CA GLU A 448 -22.07 4.61 -57.81
C GLU A 448 -23.34 3.74 -57.78
N GLU A 449 -23.93 3.51 -56.61
CA GLU A 449 -25.17 2.75 -56.46
C GLU A 449 -26.35 3.39 -57.23
N ILE A 450 -26.51 4.71 -57.17
CA ILE A 450 -27.58 5.43 -57.88
C ILE A 450 -27.32 5.40 -59.39
N ASN A 451 -26.10 5.69 -59.83
CA ASN A 451 -25.76 5.74 -61.25
C ASN A 451 -25.78 4.35 -61.91
N SER A 452 -25.61 3.27 -61.15
CA SER A 452 -25.79 1.90 -61.64
C SER A 452 -27.26 1.52 -61.87
N SER A 453 -28.20 2.27 -61.29
CA SER A 453 -29.63 2.00 -61.38
C SER A 453 -30.25 2.79 -62.54
N GLU A 454 -30.59 2.14 -63.66
CA GLU A 454 -31.16 2.79 -64.87
C GLU A 454 -32.49 3.55 -64.64
N ARG A 455 -33.17 3.33 -63.50
CA ARG A 455 -34.49 3.90 -63.20
C ARG A 455 -34.43 5.21 -62.38
N GLU A 456 -33.27 5.61 -61.89
CA GLU A 456 -33.11 6.74 -60.98
C GLU A 456 -32.49 7.96 -61.69
N GLN A 457 -32.72 9.18 -61.18
CA GLN A 457 -32.06 10.38 -61.71
C GLN A 457 -30.57 10.34 -61.39
N PRO A 458 -29.68 10.64 -62.36
CA PRO A 458 -28.24 10.51 -62.17
C PRO A 458 -27.73 11.48 -61.11
N TRP A 459 -26.87 10.99 -60.23
CA TRP A 459 -26.28 11.75 -59.14
C TRP A 459 -24.86 12.15 -59.55
N ASN A 460 -24.70 13.33 -60.17
CA ASN A 460 -23.41 13.78 -60.72
C ASN A 460 -23.10 15.22 -60.32
N PHE A 461 -22.76 15.43 -59.05
CA PHE A 461 -22.40 16.76 -58.55
C PHE A 461 -20.90 17.04 -58.70
N ASN A 462 -20.53 18.32 -58.76
CA ASN A 462 -19.14 18.72 -58.80
C ASN A 462 -18.42 18.35 -57.48
N GLN A 463 -17.66 17.26 -57.51
CA GLN A 463 -16.93 16.74 -56.35
C GLN A 463 -15.93 17.74 -55.77
N LYS A 464 -15.29 18.59 -56.59
CA LYS A 464 -14.37 19.62 -56.08
C LYS A 464 -15.09 20.59 -55.15
N ARG A 465 -16.29 21.02 -55.53
CA ARG A 465 -17.10 21.94 -54.71
C ARG A 465 -17.44 21.34 -53.34
N LEU A 466 -17.68 20.03 -53.27
CA LEU A 466 -18.06 19.33 -52.04
C LEU A 466 -16.88 18.98 -51.13
N PHE A 467 -15.76 18.52 -51.71
CA PHE A 467 -14.70 17.87 -50.94
C PHE A 467 -13.38 18.63 -50.88
N GLU A 468 -13.16 19.70 -51.65
CA GLU A 468 -11.86 20.36 -51.72
C GLU A 468 -11.36 20.89 -50.35
N THR A 469 -12.26 21.25 -49.42
CA THR A 469 -11.87 21.63 -48.05
C THR A 469 -11.52 20.41 -47.21
N THR A 470 -12.36 19.37 -47.27
CA THR A 470 -12.16 18.13 -46.47
C THR A 470 -10.97 17.32 -46.96
N ASP A 471 -10.71 17.29 -48.27
CA ASP A 471 -9.55 16.66 -48.89
C ASP A 471 -8.27 17.36 -48.44
N TYR A 472 -8.24 18.70 -48.49
CA TYR A 472 -7.11 19.48 -47.99
C TYR A 472 -6.83 19.20 -46.50
N MET A 473 -7.87 19.15 -45.66
CA MET A 473 -7.70 18.80 -44.25
C MET A 473 -7.18 17.37 -44.06
N SER A 474 -7.63 16.42 -44.87
CA SER A 474 -7.14 15.04 -44.83
C SER A 474 -5.66 14.94 -45.20
N ASP A 475 -5.20 15.73 -46.17
CA ASP A 475 -3.78 15.84 -46.52
C ASP A 475 -2.97 16.40 -45.34
N ARG A 476 -3.46 17.46 -44.67
CA ARG A 476 -2.82 18.01 -43.46
C ARG A 476 -2.77 17.02 -42.29
N CYS A 477 -3.80 16.20 -42.10
CA CYS A 477 -3.76 15.11 -41.12
C CYS A 477 -2.71 14.05 -41.47
N THR A 478 -2.52 13.76 -42.76
CA THR A 478 -1.48 12.84 -43.24
C THR A 478 -0.09 13.38 -42.92
N ASP A 479 0.15 14.65 -43.25
CA ASP A 479 1.40 15.35 -42.95
C ASP A 479 1.68 15.34 -41.43
N LEU A 480 0.67 15.60 -40.60
CA LEU A 480 0.78 15.59 -39.13
C LEU A 480 1.08 14.19 -38.58
N LEU A 481 0.44 13.16 -39.12
CA LEU A 481 0.70 11.77 -38.71
C LEU A 481 2.15 11.39 -38.99
N GLU A 482 2.70 11.80 -40.14
CA GLU A 482 4.12 11.59 -40.49
C GLU A 482 5.06 12.32 -39.53
N VAL A 483 4.71 13.54 -39.10
CA VAL A 483 5.48 14.28 -38.08
C VAL A 483 5.49 13.51 -36.76
N ILE A 484 4.33 13.03 -36.29
CA ILE A 484 4.20 12.25 -35.05
C ILE A 484 5.03 10.95 -35.13
N GLU A 485 4.90 10.21 -36.24
CA GLU A 485 5.64 8.96 -36.48
C GLU A 485 7.15 9.17 -36.53
N THR A 486 7.61 10.24 -37.18
CA THR A 486 9.04 10.59 -37.26
C THR A 486 9.60 10.93 -35.88
N VAL A 487 8.87 11.71 -35.09
CA VAL A 487 9.31 12.09 -33.73
C VAL A 487 9.31 10.89 -32.79
N GLU A 488 8.30 10.01 -32.87
CA GLU A 488 8.25 8.76 -32.11
C GLU A 488 9.41 7.82 -32.49
N TYR A 489 9.73 7.72 -33.79
CA TYR A 489 10.85 6.94 -34.31
C TYR A 489 12.15 7.34 -33.60
N TYR A 490 12.54 8.63 -33.66
CA TYR A 490 13.79 9.07 -33.05
C TYR A 490 13.80 8.94 -31.52
N ASN A 491 12.68 9.17 -30.84
CA ASN A 491 12.60 8.98 -29.39
C ASN A 491 12.72 7.51 -28.98
N THR A 492 12.18 6.58 -29.78
CA THR A 492 12.27 5.15 -29.51
C THR A 492 13.67 4.62 -29.81
N VAL A 493 14.23 5.01 -30.96
CA VAL A 493 15.59 4.66 -31.40
C VAL A 493 16.63 5.14 -30.37
N LEU A 494 16.59 6.42 -30.00
CA LEU A 494 17.62 7.09 -29.19
C LEU A 494 17.34 7.05 -27.67
N GLY A 495 16.13 6.66 -27.25
CA GLY A 495 15.64 6.86 -25.88
C GLY A 495 16.14 5.87 -24.85
N ALA A 496 15.69 4.61 -24.93
CA ALA A 496 15.86 3.65 -23.83
C ALA A 496 17.02 2.67 -24.05
N GLN A 497 17.28 2.27 -25.30
CA GLN A 497 18.21 1.18 -25.59
C GLN A 497 19.65 1.69 -25.76
N LEU A 498 19.85 2.82 -26.45
CA LEU A 498 21.17 3.43 -26.64
C LEU A 498 21.80 3.94 -25.34
N LYS A 499 21.00 4.46 -24.39
CA LYS A 499 21.48 4.91 -23.06
C LYS A 499 22.02 3.77 -22.18
N THR A 500 21.61 2.53 -22.43
CA THR A 500 22.10 1.38 -21.66
C THR A 500 23.42 0.82 -22.20
N VAL A 501 23.75 1.13 -23.46
CA VAL A 501 24.89 0.56 -24.18
C VAL A 501 26.10 1.51 -24.15
N LEU A 502 25.88 2.82 -24.17
CA LEU A 502 26.96 3.82 -24.21
C LEU A 502 27.32 4.38 -22.83
N THR A 503 28.61 4.63 -22.63
CA THR A 503 29.13 5.28 -21.41
C THR A 503 29.12 6.82 -21.53
N ASP A 504 29.22 7.35 -22.76
CA ASP A 504 29.07 8.78 -23.06
C ASP A 504 27.66 9.07 -23.63
N THR A 505 26.81 9.70 -22.82
CA THR A 505 25.45 10.08 -23.21
C THR A 505 25.36 11.44 -23.88
N SER A 506 26.46 12.21 -23.92
CA SER A 506 26.44 13.61 -24.38
C SER A 506 26.06 13.75 -25.86
N GLY A 507 26.53 12.83 -26.71
CA GLY A 507 26.16 12.75 -28.13
C GLY A 507 24.67 12.45 -28.33
N ILE A 508 24.11 11.54 -27.54
CA ILE A 508 22.67 11.20 -27.59
C ILE A 508 21.83 12.38 -27.10
N GLU A 509 22.23 13.03 -26.01
CA GLU A 509 21.51 14.18 -25.45
C GLU A 509 21.46 15.36 -26.42
N ARG A 510 22.54 15.56 -27.20
CA ARG A 510 22.55 16.55 -28.28
C ARG A 510 21.52 16.20 -29.36
N ILE A 511 21.55 14.98 -29.89
CA ILE A 511 20.61 14.55 -30.96
C ILE A 511 19.16 14.57 -30.45
N LEU A 512 18.88 14.14 -29.22
CA LEU A 512 17.55 14.23 -28.62
C LEU A 512 17.06 15.69 -28.47
N LYS A 513 17.97 16.62 -28.17
CA LYS A 513 17.65 18.05 -28.15
C LYS A 513 17.36 18.58 -29.56
N ASP A 514 18.04 18.06 -30.58
CA ASP A 514 17.78 18.40 -31.97
C ASP A 514 16.45 17.78 -32.46
N VAL A 515 16.07 16.60 -31.99
CA VAL A 515 14.72 16.01 -32.20
C VAL A 515 13.64 16.87 -31.54
N GLU A 516 13.87 17.38 -30.33
CA GLU A 516 12.93 18.30 -29.68
C GLU A 516 12.79 19.63 -30.44
N ARG A 517 13.86 20.09 -31.11
CA ARG A 517 13.82 21.25 -32.01
C ARG A 517 12.90 21.02 -33.21
N VAL A 518 12.69 19.77 -33.64
CA VAL A 518 11.78 19.41 -34.75
C VAL A 518 10.31 19.68 -34.39
N LYS A 519 9.92 19.59 -33.12
CA LYS A 519 8.54 19.84 -32.67
C LYS A 519 8.20 21.34 -32.63
N ARG A 520 9.16 22.19 -32.26
CA ARG A 520 8.94 23.62 -32.01
C ARG A 520 8.21 24.40 -33.11
N PRO A 521 8.51 24.19 -34.42
CA PRO A 521 7.79 24.88 -35.49
C PRO A 521 6.29 24.58 -35.52
N PHE A 522 5.86 23.41 -35.04
CA PHE A 522 4.46 23.00 -34.97
C PHE A 522 3.76 23.53 -33.70
N GLU A 523 4.47 23.62 -32.58
CA GLU A 523 3.94 24.20 -31.33
C GLU A 523 3.73 25.73 -31.43
N THR A 524 4.55 26.40 -32.25
CA THR A 524 4.57 27.87 -32.39
C THR A 524 3.83 28.39 -33.63
N LEU A 525 2.98 27.56 -34.25
CA LEU A 525 2.22 27.95 -35.44
C LEU A 525 1.36 29.19 -35.20
N THR A 526 1.52 30.21 -36.03
CA THR A 526 0.78 31.49 -35.96
C THR A 526 -0.54 31.47 -36.75
N PHE A 527 -0.78 30.41 -37.52
CA PHE A 527 -1.95 30.21 -38.38
C PHE A 527 -2.57 28.83 -38.10
N ASP A 528 -3.81 28.62 -38.54
CA ASP A 528 -4.45 27.30 -38.52
C ASP A 528 -4.08 26.52 -39.80
N PRO A 529 -3.39 25.36 -39.71
CA PRO A 529 -3.04 24.54 -40.87
C PRO A 529 -4.22 24.06 -41.71
N PHE A 530 -5.41 23.93 -41.10
CA PHE A 530 -6.62 23.53 -41.81
C PHE A 530 -7.25 24.67 -42.64
N GLU A 531 -6.81 25.91 -42.45
CA GLU A 531 -7.20 27.01 -43.33
C GLU A 531 -6.43 26.96 -44.67
N ARG A 532 -7.16 26.85 -45.77
CA ARG A 532 -6.55 26.82 -47.12
C ARG A 532 -5.73 28.06 -47.48
N LYS A 533 -6.07 29.22 -46.91
CA LYS A 533 -5.29 30.45 -47.11
C LYS A 533 -3.85 30.31 -46.61
N ALA A 534 -3.63 29.41 -45.66
CA ALA A 534 -2.33 29.14 -45.08
C ALA A 534 -1.53 28.03 -45.79
N THR A 535 -1.98 27.54 -46.95
CA THR A 535 -1.30 26.46 -47.70
C THR A 535 0.18 26.74 -47.92
N HIS A 536 0.54 27.95 -48.37
CA HIS A 536 1.93 28.33 -48.61
C HIS A 536 2.75 28.32 -47.31
N ASN A 537 2.21 28.88 -46.23
CA ASN A 537 2.88 28.91 -44.92
C ASN A 537 3.08 27.49 -44.36
N TRP A 538 2.09 26.62 -44.48
CA TRP A 538 2.21 25.21 -44.09
C TRP A 538 3.31 24.50 -44.88
N GLN A 539 3.37 24.70 -46.19
CA GLN A 539 4.35 24.07 -47.06
C GLN A 539 5.79 24.50 -46.72
N VAL A 540 5.98 25.76 -46.30
CA VAL A 540 7.27 26.24 -45.77
C VAL A 540 7.61 25.55 -44.44
N VAL A 541 6.67 25.45 -43.50
CA VAL A 541 6.91 24.76 -42.21
C VAL A 541 7.24 23.28 -42.43
N TYR A 542 6.46 22.59 -43.26
CA TYR A 542 6.62 21.17 -43.51
C TYR A 542 7.90 20.86 -44.31
N SER A 543 8.27 21.68 -45.30
CA SER A 543 9.56 21.52 -46.01
C SER A 543 10.77 21.76 -45.09
N ASN A 544 10.67 22.74 -44.17
CA ASN A 544 11.70 22.93 -43.13
C ASN A 544 11.80 21.71 -42.20
N PHE A 545 10.67 21.09 -41.84
CA PHE A 545 10.64 19.83 -41.11
C PHE A 545 11.38 18.73 -41.87
N VAL A 546 11.04 18.49 -43.14
CA VAL A 546 11.69 17.46 -43.98
C VAL A 546 13.20 17.69 -44.05
N ASN A 547 13.66 18.93 -44.28
CA ASN A 547 15.08 19.27 -44.32
C ASN A 547 15.78 19.05 -42.97
N THR A 548 15.14 19.43 -41.86
CA THR A 548 15.69 19.24 -40.52
C THR A 548 15.82 17.75 -40.18
N VAL A 549 14.84 16.96 -40.59
CA VAL A 549 14.88 15.50 -40.41
C VAL A 549 15.96 14.87 -41.27
N ALA A 550 16.16 15.29 -42.52
CA ALA A 550 17.25 14.78 -43.35
C ALA A 550 18.64 15.07 -42.74
N ASN A 551 18.82 16.24 -42.13
CA ASN A 551 20.05 16.55 -41.38
C ASN A 551 20.19 15.65 -40.15
N LEU A 552 19.10 15.39 -39.42
CA LEU A 552 19.09 14.46 -38.28
C LEU A 552 19.43 13.03 -38.71
N ASP A 553 18.93 12.56 -39.86
CA ASP A 553 19.26 11.22 -40.40
C ASP A 553 20.78 11.13 -40.64
N HIS A 554 21.38 12.17 -41.21
CA HIS A 554 22.83 12.24 -41.41
C HIS A 554 23.61 12.24 -40.09
N GLU A 555 23.22 13.09 -39.13
CA GLU A 555 23.86 13.15 -37.81
C GLU A 555 23.74 11.83 -37.04
N VAL A 556 22.60 11.17 -37.10
CA VAL A 556 22.37 9.85 -36.49
C VAL A 556 23.23 8.79 -37.19
N SER A 557 23.34 8.82 -38.52
CA SER A 557 24.22 7.92 -39.27
C SER A 557 25.69 8.10 -38.88
N GLU A 558 26.19 9.34 -38.80
CA GLU A 558 27.56 9.62 -38.37
C GLU A 558 27.80 9.17 -36.93
N PHE A 559 26.83 9.41 -36.04
CA PHE A 559 26.90 9.00 -34.64
C PHE A 559 26.92 7.48 -34.48
N ILE A 560 26.06 6.76 -35.19
CA ILE A 560 26.04 5.29 -35.22
C ILE A 560 27.39 4.77 -35.73
N ASN A 561 27.92 5.33 -36.82
CA ASN A 561 29.22 4.93 -37.34
C ASN A 561 30.34 5.17 -36.32
N LYS A 562 30.33 6.31 -35.62
CA LYS A 562 31.30 6.59 -34.56
C LYS A 562 31.22 5.58 -33.40
N ILE A 563 30.01 5.20 -32.96
CA ILE A 563 29.82 4.20 -31.89
C ILE A 563 30.42 2.85 -32.30
N PHE A 564 30.11 2.38 -33.50
CA PHE A 564 30.60 1.10 -34.01
C PHE A 564 32.09 1.13 -34.34
N ASP A 565 32.69 2.31 -34.47
CA ASP A 565 34.10 2.47 -34.80
C ASP A 565 34.99 2.68 -33.55
N ASP A 566 34.55 3.43 -32.53
CA ASP A 566 35.39 3.83 -31.39
C ASP A 566 35.01 3.18 -30.03
N ASP A 567 33.74 2.81 -29.80
CA ASP A 567 33.20 2.55 -28.44
C ASP A 567 32.60 1.13 -28.23
N LEU A 568 33.01 0.14 -29.03
CA LEU A 568 32.52 -1.24 -28.90
C LEU A 568 33.09 -1.97 -27.68
N ARG A 569 32.49 -1.76 -26.50
CA ARG A 569 32.92 -2.41 -25.25
C ARG A 569 32.54 -3.90 -25.18
N SER A 570 31.40 -4.28 -25.75
CA SER A 570 30.84 -5.64 -25.68
C SER A 570 30.18 -6.00 -26.99
N ALA A 571 30.57 -7.13 -27.58
CA ALA A 571 29.99 -7.61 -28.83
C ALA A 571 28.49 -7.98 -28.67
N GLU A 572 28.07 -8.46 -27.49
CA GLU A 572 26.66 -8.76 -27.22
C GLU A 572 25.81 -7.49 -27.24
N SER A 573 26.26 -6.43 -26.55
CA SER A 573 25.54 -5.15 -26.47
C SER A 573 25.50 -4.43 -27.82
N ALA A 574 26.61 -4.48 -28.57
CA ALA A 574 26.69 -3.95 -29.92
C ALA A 574 25.72 -4.66 -30.88
N PHE A 575 25.59 -5.98 -30.74
CA PHE A 575 24.62 -6.76 -31.51
C PHE A 575 23.18 -6.49 -31.10
N GLU A 576 22.85 -6.34 -29.81
CA GLU A 576 21.49 -5.97 -29.39
C GLU A 576 21.09 -4.59 -29.93
N LEU A 577 22.02 -3.63 -29.90
CA LEU A 577 21.82 -2.32 -30.51
C LEU A 577 21.56 -2.44 -32.02
N LEU A 578 22.30 -3.31 -32.69
CA LEU A 578 22.14 -3.52 -34.12
C LEU A 578 20.79 -4.19 -34.46
N VAL A 579 20.40 -5.21 -33.70
CA VAL A 579 19.11 -5.90 -33.85
C VAL A 579 17.94 -4.97 -33.52
N SER A 580 18.10 -4.05 -32.56
CA SER A 580 17.02 -3.11 -32.28
C SER A 580 16.78 -2.14 -33.43
N PHE A 581 17.82 -1.69 -34.14
CA PHE A 581 17.62 -0.93 -35.37
C PHE A 581 16.84 -1.74 -36.42
N LYS A 582 17.04 -3.06 -36.51
CA LYS A 582 16.28 -3.95 -37.42
C LYS A 582 14.80 -4.10 -37.02
N GLY A 583 14.48 -4.03 -35.72
CA GLY A 583 13.12 -4.14 -35.19
C GLY A 583 12.28 -2.87 -35.32
N ILE A 584 12.89 -1.75 -35.72
CA ILE A 584 12.21 -0.47 -35.88
C ILE A 584 11.62 -0.41 -37.29
N VAL A 585 10.30 -0.23 -37.34
CA VAL A 585 9.54 -0.13 -38.59
C VAL A 585 10.11 1.01 -39.44
N SER A 586 10.39 0.71 -40.71
CA SER A 586 10.83 1.68 -41.72
C SER A 586 9.94 2.93 -41.68
N ARG A 587 10.58 4.11 -41.59
CA ARG A 587 9.93 5.41 -41.73
C ARG A 587 9.05 5.47 -43.00
N PRO A 588 7.89 6.15 -42.98
CA PRO A 588 7.10 6.39 -44.18
C PRO A 588 7.93 7.06 -45.29
N GLN A 589 7.86 6.51 -46.50
CA GLN A 589 8.77 6.78 -47.64
C GLN A 589 8.71 8.20 -48.26
N ARG A 590 7.88 9.13 -47.78
CA ARG A 590 7.70 10.45 -48.44
C ARG A 590 8.79 11.47 -48.16
N ALA A 591 9.50 11.35 -47.03
CA ALA A 591 10.51 12.31 -46.62
C ALA A 591 11.97 11.81 -46.75
N GLY A 592 12.19 10.80 -47.62
CA GLY A 592 13.52 10.29 -47.99
C GLY A 592 13.62 8.77 -47.96
N GLU A 593 14.64 8.21 -48.61
CA GLU A 593 15.00 6.80 -48.45
C GLU A 593 15.45 6.58 -47.00
N ALA A 594 14.75 5.67 -46.30
CA ALA A 594 15.10 5.30 -44.94
C ALA A 594 16.52 4.73 -44.89
N PHE A 595 17.21 4.98 -43.79
CA PHE A 595 18.49 4.36 -43.44
C PHE A 595 18.45 2.84 -43.69
N ASP A 596 19.17 2.34 -44.71
CA ASP A 596 19.18 0.91 -45.05
C ASP A 596 19.94 0.13 -43.98
N THR A 597 19.18 -0.23 -42.95
CA THR A 597 19.64 -0.91 -41.75
C THR A 597 20.20 -2.30 -42.09
N ALA A 598 19.76 -2.91 -43.18
CA ALA A 598 20.28 -4.20 -43.63
C ALA A 598 21.70 -4.08 -44.22
N SER A 599 21.99 -2.99 -44.94
CA SER A 599 23.34 -2.72 -45.44
C SER A 599 24.31 -2.43 -44.29
N LEU A 600 23.92 -1.63 -43.29
CA LEU A 600 24.73 -1.36 -42.10
C LEU A 600 24.99 -2.63 -41.30
N LEU A 601 23.98 -3.51 -41.17
CA LEU A 601 24.10 -4.81 -40.52
C LEU A 601 25.19 -5.65 -41.17
N SER A 602 25.23 -5.71 -42.50
CA SER A 602 26.26 -6.42 -43.23
C SER A 602 27.63 -5.76 -43.12
N GLU A 603 27.72 -4.42 -43.18
CA GLU A 603 28.99 -3.69 -43.14
C GLU A 603 29.67 -3.78 -41.76
N LYS A 604 28.90 -3.64 -40.69
CA LYS A 604 29.43 -3.59 -39.31
C LYS A 604 29.45 -4.95 -38.62
N ALA A 605 28.82 -5.99 -39.19
CA ALA A 605 28.86 -7.35 -38.67
C ALA A 605 30.28 -7.87 -38.43
N ASP A 606 31.20 -7.64 -39.37
CA ASP A 606 32.57 -8.14 -39.27
C ASP A 606 33.34 -7.47 -38.12
N ARG A 607 33.03 -6.21 -37.78
CA ARG A 607 33.62 -5.52 -36.62
C ARG A 607 33.12 -6.08 -35.29
N ILE A 608 31.81 -6.33 -35.18
CA ILE A 608 31.22 -6.97 -33.98
C ILE A 608 31.82 -8.37 -33.78
N LEU A 609 31.98 -9.13 -34.86
CA LEU A 609 32.61 -10.44 -34.84
C LEU A 609 34.10 -10.36 -34.44
N ALA A 610 34.83 -9.34 -34.88
CA ALA A 610 36.21 -9.09 -34.44
C ALA A 610 36.32 -8.75 -32.95
N GLN A 611 35.39 -7.98 -32.42
CA GLN A 611 35.34 -7.71 -30.98
C GLN A 611 35.02 -8.98 -30.19
N TYR A 612 34.05 -9.77 -30.65
CA TYR A 612 33.73 -11.06 -30.01
C TYR A 612 34.91 -12.05 -30.09
N PHE A 613 35.67 -12.06 -31.19
CA PHE A 613 36.90 -12.84 -31.28
C PHE A 613 37.89 -12.48 -30.16
N SER A 614 38.11 -11.18 -29.95
CA SER A 614 38.98 -10.67 -28.88
C SER A 614 38.44 -11.02 -27.49
N GLU A 615 37.12 -11.01 -27.30
CA GLU A 615 36.48 -11.45 -26.06
C GLU A 615 36.66 -12.95 -25.79
N VAL A 616 36.53 -13.79 -26.83
CA VAL A 616 36.78 -15.24 -26.76
C VAL A 616 38.24 -15.50 -26.36
N GLU A 617 39.20 -14.79 -26.95
CA GLU A 617 40.61 -14.87 -26.58
C GLU A 617 40.85 -14.44 -25.13
N ARG A 618 40.23 -13.34 -24.69
CA ARG A 618 40.35 -12.88 -23.30
C ARG A 618 39.78 -13.90 -22.31
N VAL A 619 38.63 -14.50 -22.60
CA VAL A 619 38.05 -15.57 -21.77
C VAL A 619 38.95 -16.81 -21.78
N ARG A 620 39.57 -17.14 -22.92
CA ARG A 620 40.56 -18.21 -23.00
C ARG A 620 41.78 -17.92 -22.11
N SER A 621 42.32 -16.70 -22.12
CA SER A 621 43.44 -16.31 -21.25
C SER A 621 43.07 -16.44 -19.77
N ILE A 622 41.90 -15.92 -19.36
CA ILE A 622 41.40 -16.07 -17.98
C ILE A 622 41.28 -17.55 -17.60
N PHE A 623 40.78 -18.38 -18.52
CA PHE A 623 40.65 -19.81 -18.30
C PHE A 623 42.01 -20.49 -18.12
N VAL A 624 42.99 -20.20 -18.98
CA VAL A 624 44.33 -20.80 -18.92
C VAL A 624 45.08 -20.36 -17.66
N GLU A 625 45.05 -19.07 -17.32
CA GLU A 625 45.73 -18.51 -16.14
C GLU A 625 45.20 -19.07 -14.82
N ASN A 626 43.89 -19.27 -14.72
CA ASN A 626 43.24 -19.68 -13.46
C ASN A 626 42.82 -21.16 -13.45
N ARG A 627 43.23 -21.97 -14.45
CA ARG A 627 42.81 -23.37 -14.57
C ARG A 627 43.18 -24.22 -13.36
N ASP A 628 44.34 -23.95 -12.76
CA ASP A 628 44.88 -24.72 -11.64
C ASP A 628 44.28 -24.30 -10.30
N ASN A 629 43.95 -23.01 -10.14
CA ASN A 629 43.29 -22.47 -8.96
C ASN A 629 42.16 -21.50 -9.37
N PRO A 630 40.98 -22.03 -9.75
CA PRO A 630 39.89 -21.19 -10.23
C PRO A 630 39.30 -20.33 -9.11
N PRO A 631 38.83 -19.11 -9.41
CA PRO A 631 38.16 -18.27 -8.43
C PRO A 631 36.79 -18.88 -8.05
N LEU A 632 36.70 -19.40 -6.83
CA LEU A 632 35.48 -20.03 -6.29
C LEU A 632 34.71 -19.06 -5.40
N THR A 633 33.38 -19.15 -5.38
CA THR A 633 32.56 -18.38 -4.43
C THR A 633 32.59 -19.02 -3.04
N LYS A 634 32.24 -18.26 -1.99
CA LYS A 634 32.18 -18.77 -0.61
C LYS A 634 31.34 -20.05 -0.55
N ASN A 635 31.83 -21.06 0.17
CA ASN A 635 31.20 -22.38 0.38
C ASN A 635 31.07 -23.29 -0.85
N GLN A 636 31.61 -22.91 -2.01
CA GLN A 636 31.71 -23.86 -3.14
C GLN A 636 32.82 -24.88 -2.87
N PRO A 637 32.57 -26.17 -3.16
CA PRO A 637 33.58 -27.19 -3.03
C PRO A 637 34.58 -27.12 -4.22
N PRO A 638 35.84 -27.55 -4.03
CA PRO A 638 36.94 -27.27 -4.96
C PRO A 638 36.76 -27.84 -6.38
N VAL A 639 36.24 -29.06 -6.53
CA VAL A 639 36.08 -29.73 -7.84
C VAL A 639 34.84 -29.24 -8.56
N ALA A 640 33.66 -29.31 -7.93
CA ALA A 640 32.41 -28.87 -8.55
C ALA A 640 32.41 -27.36 -8.76
N GLY A 641 33.05 -26.58 -7.87
CA GLY A 641 33.27 -25.16 -8.05
C GLY A 641 34.14 -24.86 -9.27
N ALA A 642 35.23 -25.61 -9.46
CA ALA A 642 36.10 -25.47 -10.64
C ALA A 642 35.36 -25.80 -11.95
N ILE A 643 34.57 -26.88 -11.95
CA ILE A 643 33.73 -27.28 -13.07
C ILE A 643 32.67 -26.21 -13.35
N HIS A 644 32.01 -25.69 -12.31
CA HIS A 644 31.02 -24.64 -12.42
C HIS A 644 31.61 -23.35 -12.98
N TRP A 645 32.79 -22.93 -12.51
CA TRP A 645 33.50 -21.76 -13.03
C TRP A 645 33.81 -21.91 -14.52
N SER A 646 34.37 -23.05 -14.93
CA SER A 646 34.64 -23.33 -16.35
C SER A 646 33.35 -23.36 -17.18
N THR A 647 32.29 -23.96 -16.65
CA THR A 647 30.96 -23.99 -17.29
C THR A 647 30.36 -22.60 -17.41
N SER A 648 30.53 -21.73 -16.41
CA SER A 648 30.06 -20.35 -16.41
C SER A 648 30.75 -19.53 -17.50
N LEU A 649 32.08 -19.66 -17.65
CA LEU A 649 32.82 -19.05 -18.75
C LEU A 649 32.32 -19.55 -20.11
N PHE A 650 32.08 -20.86 -20.24
CA PHE A 650 31.52 -21.44 -21.47
C PHE A 650 30.13 -20.89 -21.78
N GLN A 651 29.23 -20.80 -20.80
CA GLN A 651 27.87 -20.27 -21.00
C GLN A 651 27.90 -18.79 -21.39
N ARG A 652 28.81 -18.00 -20.80
CA ARG A 652 29.03 -16.60 -21.18
C ARG A 652 29.44 -16.47 -22.65
N LEU A 653 30.29 -17.35 -23.16
CA LEU A 653 30.64 -17.36 -24.59
C LEU A 653 29.51 -17.89 -25.46
N LYS A 654 28.76 -18.90 -24.99
CA LYS A 654 27.68 -19.53 -25.75
C LYS A 654 26.52 -18.56 -26.05
N LYS A 655 26.18 -17.67 -25.13
CA LYS A 655 25.00 -16.80 -25.25
C LYS A 655 25.07 -15.87 -26.49
N PRO A 656 26.15 -15.11 -26.75
CA PRO A 656 26.23 -14.24 -27.94
C PRO A 656 26.31 -15.03 -29.26
N ILE A 657 27.11 -16.10 -29.32
CA ILE A 657 27.34 -16.82 -30.59
C ILE A 657 26.10 -17.54 -31.13
N VAL A 658 25.21 -18.00 -30.24
CA VAL A 658 23.93 -18.59 -30.65
C VAL A 658 23.04 -17.53 -31.31
N ARG A 659 23.04 -16.30 -30.81
CA ARG A 659 22.28 -15.19 -31.42
C ARG A 659 22.88 -14.78 -32.76
N PHE A 660 24.22 -14.72 -32.87
CA PHE A 660 24.90 -14.46 -34.14
C PHE A 660 24.58 -15.51 -35.21
N GLN A 661 24.38 -16.77 -34.79
CA GLN A 661 23.96 -17.85 -35.68
C GLN A 661 22.52 -17.68 -36.18
N GLN A 662 21.60 -17.27 -35.31
CA GLN A 662 20.18 -17.05 -35.67
C GLN A 662 20.03 -15.96 -36.73
N GLU A 663 20.84 -14.90 -36.65
CA GLU A 663 20.84 -13.79 -37.62
C GLU A 663 21.75 -14.02 -38.84
N GLY A 664 22.37 -15.20 -38.98
CA GLY A 664 23.17 -15.55 -40.16
C GLY A 664 24.55 -14.88 -40.27
N MET A 665 25.01 -14.15 -39.24
CA MET A 665 26.29 -13.43 -39.26
C MET A 665 27.52 -14.36 -39.34
N LEU A 666 27.38 -15.63 -38.93
CA LEU A 666 28.49 -16.59 -38.92
C LEU A 666 28.87 -17.15 -40.31
N VAL A 667 28.16 -16.75 -41.36
CA VAL A 667 28.44 -17.19 -42.74
C VAL A 667 29.63 -16.42 -43.34
N THR A 668 29.94 -15.22 -42.86
CA THR A 668 31.05 -14.40 -43.36
C THR A 668 32.42 -15.05 -43.10
N ALA A 669 33.46 -14.60 -43.78
CA ALA A 669 34.82 -15.10 -43.57
C ALA A 669 35.27 -14.91 -42.11
N MET A 670 34.94 -13.77 -41.50
CA MET A 670 35.22 -13.49 -40.09
C MET A 670 34.36 -14.34 -39.16
N GLY A 671 33.08 -14.54 -39.50
CA GLY A 671 32.16 -15.41 -38.75
C GLY A 671 32.65 -16.86 -38.66
N ARG A 672 33.24 -17.39 -39.73
CA ARG A 672 33.86 -18.72 -39.73
C ARG A 672 35.09 -18.81 -38.81
N GLN A 673 35.92 -17.78 -38.78
CA GLN A 673 37.08 -17.72 -37.87
C GLN A 673 36.65 -17.67 -36.40
N VAL A 674 35.69 -16.81 -36.07
CA VAL A 674 35.07 -16.72 -34.74
C VAL A 674 34.49 -18.07 -34.31
N ARG A 675 33.74 -18.73 -35.19
CA ARG A 675 33.14 -20.04 -34.92
C ARG A 675 34.23 -21.08 -34.63
N ALA A 676 35.28 -21.14 -35.43
CA ALA A 676 36.40 -22.07 -35.21
C ALA A 676 37.07 -21.83 -33.84
N LYS A 677 37.34 -20.56 -33.51
CA LYS A 677 37.96 -20.17 -32.24
C LYS A 677 37.08 -20.52 -31.03
N TYR A 678 35.79 -20.20 -31.10
CA TYR A 678 34.83 -20.56 -30.06
C TYR A 678 34.79 -22.08 -29.83
N VAL A 679 34.72 -22.87 -30.91
CA VAL A 679 34.70 -24.35 -30.81
C VAL A 679 35.99 -24.89 -30.18
N GLU A 680 37.15 -24.31 -30.53
CA GLU A 680 38.45 -24.66 -29.93
C GLU A 680 38.43 -24.44 -28.40
N VAL A 681 38.03 -23.25 -27.95
CA VAL A 681 37.98 -22.89 -26.52
C VAL A 681 36.92 -23.70 -25.77
N ALA A 682 35.74 -23.89 -26.37
CA ALA A 682 34.68 -24.72 -25.82
C ALA A 682 35.12 -26.17 -25.59
N ARG A 683 35.87 -26.75 -26.55
CA ARG A 683 36.44 -28.09 -26.40
C ARG A 683 37.42 -28.16 -25.23
N GLN A 684 38.32 -27.19 -25.11
CA GLN A 684 39.27 -27.13 -23.99
C GLN A 684 38.57 -27.06 -22.62
N MET A 685 37.52 -26.24 -22.49
CA MET A 685 36.74 -26.13 -21.25
C MET A 685 35.97 -27.42 -20.93
N LYS A 686 35.39 -28.07 -21.94
CA LYS A 686 34.68 -29.36 -21.77
C LYS A 686 35.62 -30.49 -21.34
N GLU A 687 36.79 -30.57 -21.97
CA GLU A 687 37.83 -31.55 -21.61
C GLU A 687 38.33 -31.35 -20.18
N TYR A 688 38.53 -30.09 -19.77
CA TYR A 688 38.87 -29.76 -18.39
C TYR A 688 37.81 -30.23 -17.39
N ALA A 689 36.53 -29.89 -17.62
CA ALA A 689 35.44 -30.30 -16.74
C ALA A 689 35.33 -31.83 -16.63
N THR A 690 35.41 -32.53 -17.77
CA THR A 690 35.33 -34.01 -17.82
C THR A 690 36.52 -34.66 -17.11
N SER A 691 37.74 -34.18 -17.37
CA SER A 691 38.95 -34.72 -16.73
C SER A 691 38.94 -34.51 -15.22
N ARG A 692 38.50 -33.35 -14.74
CA ARG A 692 38.38 -33.07 -13.29
C ARG A 692 37.35 -33.96 -12.62
N PHE A 693 36.21 -34.19 -13.27
CA PHE A 693 35.17 -35.08 -12.78
C PHE A 693 35.65 -36.54 -12.66
N ILE A 694 36.34 -37.06 -13.69
CA ILE A 694 36.89 -38.43 -13.68
C ILE A 694 37.93 -38.60 -12.57
N GLN A 695 38.85 -37.64 -12.41
CA GLN A 695 39.86 -37.67 -11.34
C GLN A 695 39.21 -37.68 -9.95
N TRP A 696 38.18 -36.86 -9.75
CA TRP A 696 37.42 -36.84 -8.50
C TRP A 696 36.69 -38.16 -8.26
N SER A 697 36.01 -38.70 -9.28
CA SER A 697 35.29 -39.98 -9.20
C SER A 697 36.19 -41.13 -8.75
N GLU A 698 37.39 -41.23 -9.30
CA GLU A 698 38.38 -42.25 -8.91
C GLU A 698 38.88 -42.02 -7.47
N GLY A 699 39.23 -40.77 -7.12
CA GLY A 699 39.71 -40.41 -5.78
C GLY A 699 38.67 -40.66 -4.68
N VAL A 700 37.39 -40.40 -4.96
CA VAL A 700 36.28 -40.65 -4.03
C VAL A 700 36.09 -42.13 -3.78
N ARG A 701 36.14 -42.97 -4.82
CA ARG A 701 35.97 -44.44 -4.67
C ARG A 701 37.00 -45.03 -3.69
N GLN A 702 38.25 -44.58 -3.80
CA GLN A 702 39.35 -45.06 -2.98
C GLN A 702 39.29 -44.48 -1.56
N THR A 703 39.09 -43.16 -1.44
CA THR A 703 39.11 -42.45 -0.15
C THR A 703 37.90 -42.80 0.70
N THR A 704 36.69 -42.83 0.12
CA THR A 704 35.47 -43.13 0.86
C THR A 704 35.49 -44.53 1.48
N THR A 705 35.88 -45.53 0.70
CA THR A 705 35.94 -46.92 1.17
C THR A 705 36.98 -47.10 2.28
N ALA A 706 38.10 -46.40 2.22
CA ALA A 706 39.13 -46.44 3.25
C ALA A 706 38.67 -45.73 4.54
N SER A 707 38.12 -44.52 4.42
CA SER A 707 37.72 -43.69 5.57
C SER A 707 36.55 -44.29 6.36
N LEU A 708 35.61 -44.97 5.69
CA LEU A 708 34.49 -45.65 6.36
C LEU A 708 34.90 -46.90 7.18
N LYS A 709 36.02 -47.53 6.82
CA LYS A 709 36.57 -48.69 7.56
C LYS A 709 37.33 -48.29 8.83
N MET A 710 37.61 -47.00 9.01
CA MET A 710 38.29 -46.52 10.21
C MET A 710 37.38 -46.59 11.43
N ASN A 711 37.97 -46.87 12.59
CA ASN A 711 37.25 -46.88 13.86
C ASN A 711 36.85 -45.46 14.27
N ILE A 712 35.76 -45.31 15.01
CA ILE A 712 35.13 -44.01 15.30
C ILE A 712 35.97 -43.11 16.22
N LEU A 713 36.87 -43.67 17.03
CA LEU A 713 37.75 -42.94 17.95
C LEU A 713 39.23 -43.17 17.61
N ARG A 714 40.05 -42.15 17.89
CA ARG A 714 41.51 -42.28 17.91
C ARG A 714 42.10 -41.60 19.14
N LYS A 715 43.25 -42.10 19.59
CA LYS A 715 44.04 -41.46 20.64
C LYS A 715 44.82 -40.28 20.04
N GLY A 716 44.66 -39.10 20.61
CA GLY A 716 45.35 -37.87 20.18
C GLY A 716 46.77 -37.75 20.76
N ASN A 717 47.34 -36.54 20.69
CA ASN A 717 48.63 -36.23 21.29
C ASN A 717 48.46 -36.13 22.83
N GLY A 718 48.82 -37.19 23.55
CA GLY A 718 48.74 -37.29 25.02
C GLY A 718 47.69 -38.28 25.53
N GLU A 719 47.07 -38.00 26.69
CA GLU A 719 45.94 -38.77 27.24
C GLU A 719 44.56 -38.31 26.70
N THR A 720 44.51 -37.60 25.57
CA THR A 720 43.28 -37.09 24.95
C THR A 720 42.72 -38.05 23.90
N TYR A 721 41.40 -38.13 23.83
CA TYR A 721 40.68 -38.91 22.81
C TYR A 721 39.94 -37.98 21.86
N VAL A 722 40.02 -38.25 20.56
CA VAL A 722 39.36 -37.44 19.52
C VAL A 722 38.60 -38.33 18.53
N THR A 723 37.54 -37.78 17.96
CA THR A 723 36.75 -38.46 16.93
C THR A 723 37.60 -38.66 15.68
N ASN A 724 37.63 -39.88 15.16
CA ASN A 724 38.40 -40.27 13.98
C ASN A 724 37.51 -40.26 12.74
N PHE A 725 36.98 -39.08 12.42
CA PHE A 725 36.21 -38.84 11.19
C PHE A 725 37.06 -38.06 10.20
N ASP A 726 37.13 -38.54 8.96
CA ASP A 726 37.81 -37.84 7.88
C ASP A 726 36.91 -36.71 7.34
N VAL A 727 37.30 -35.46 7.60
CA VAL A 727 36.57 -34.27 7.16
C VAL A 727 36.46 -34.21 5.63
N ALA A 728 37.36 -34.90 4.90
CA ALA A 728 37.25 -35.01 3.45
C ALA A 728 35.93 -35.66 3.01
N LEU A 729 35.31 -36.54 3.81
CA LEU A 729 34.02 -37.14 3.48
C LEU A 729 32.88 -36.11 3.40
N PHE A 730 32.85 -35.11 4.30
CA PHE A 730 31.85 -34.03 4.20
C PHE A 730 32.08 -33.16 2.95
N ASN A 731 33.34 -32.98 2.54
CA ASN A 731 33.63 -32.34 1.26
C ASN A 731 33.12 -33.19 0.10
N VAL A 732 33.31 -34.52 0.12
CA VAL A 732 32.78 -35.44 -0.90
C VAL A 732 31.26 -35.39 -0.97
N ILE A 733 30.55 -35.38 0.16
CA ILE A 733 29.09 -35.24 0.20
C ILE A 733 28.66 -33.93 -0.47
N ARG A 734 29.33 -32.83 -0.14
CA ARG A 734 29.04 -31.52 -0.76
C ARG A 734 29.34 -31.55 -2.26
N GLU A 735 30.49 -32.06 -2.67
CA GLU A 735 30.87 -32.23 -4.08
C GLU A 735 29.82 -33.05 -4.85
N ALA A 736 29.39 -34.19 -4.31
CA ALA A 736 28.39 -35.06 -4.90
C ALA A 736 27.06 -34.32 -5.12
N LYS A 737 26.55 -33.59 -4.11
CA LYS A 737 25.32 -32.79 -4.22
C LYS A 737 25.43 -31.69 -5.29
N TYR A 738 26.60 -31.06 -5.45
CA TYR A 738 26.80 -30.03 -6.47
C TYR A 738 26.95 -30.63 -7.87
N LEU A 739 27.65 -31.76 -8.02
CA LEU A 739 27.87 -32.42 -9.30
C LEU A 739 26.57 -33.04 -9.86
N ASP A 740 25.74 -33.61 -9.00
CA ASP A 740 24.40 -34.11 -9.36
C ASP A 740 23.52 -32.98 -9.92
N ARG A 741 23.51 -31.80 -9.28
CA ARG A 741 22.80 -30.61 -9.79
C ARG A 741 23.33 -30.08 -11.12
N LEU A 742 24.60 -30.32 -11.41
CA LEU A 742 25.23 -29.97 -12.69
C LEU A 742 24.96 -31.03 -13.78
N GLY A 743 24.28 -32.13 -13.44
CA GLY A 743 23.89 -33.20 -14.36
C GLY A 743 24.96 -34.27 -14.59
N PHE A 744 25.95 -34.39 -13.71
CA PHE A 744 26.96 -35.45 -13.78
C PHE A 744 26.50 -36.72 -13.05
N GLU A 745 26.81 -37.89 -13.61
CA GLU A 745 26.49 -39.19 -13.01
C GLU A 745 27.45 -39.53 -11.85
N VAL A 746 27.03 -39.21 -10.63
CA VAL A 746 27.84 -39.40 -9.42
C VAL A 746 28.06 -40.89 -9.10
N PRO A 747 29.26 -41.33 -8.68
CA PRO A 747 29.53 -42.71 -8.28
C PRO A 747 28.68 -43.17 -7.09
N GLN A 748 28.30 -44.46 -7.08
CA GLN A 748 27.44 -45.05 -6.06
C GLN A 748 28.02 -44.95 -4.65
N GLU A 749 29.35 -45.01 -4.50
CA GLU A 749 30.04 -44.86 -3.23
C GLU A 749 29.84 -43.46 -2.62
N ALA A 750 29.82 -42.43 -3.46
CA ALA A 750 29.57 -41.04 -3.04
C ALA A 750 28.08 -40.82 -2.70
N ILE A 751 27.18 -41.45 -3.45
CA ILE A 751 25.73 -41.41 -3.20
C ILE A 751 25.41 -42.04 -1.85
N ASN A 752 25.95 -43.23 -1.56
CA ASN A 752 25.69 -43.95 -0.31
C ASN A 752 26.12 -43.15 0.92
N VAL A 753 27.26 -42.45 0.84
CA VAL A 753 27.72 -41.55 1.91
C VAL A 753 26.83 -40.30 2.01
N THR A 754 26.41 -39.75 0.87
CA THR A 754 25.53 -38.57 0.82
C THR A 754 24.15 -38.85 1.40
N LEU A 755 23.61 -40.07 1.24
CA LEU A 755 22.34 -40.48 1.83
C LEU A 755 22.41 -40.56 3.37
N GLN A 756 23.59 -40.75 3.94
CA GLN A 756 23.82 -40.87 5.38
C GLN A 756 24.35 -39.58 6.02
N ASP A 757 24.34 -38.45 5.29
CA ASP A 757 24.90 -37.15 5.71
C ASP A 757 24.42 -36.70 7.10
N GLU A 758 23.10 -36.70 7.33
CA GLU A 758 22.51 -36.30 8.61
C GLU A 758 22.95 -37.21 9.75
N SER A 759 23.04 -38.52 9.49
CA SER A 759 23.48 -39.51 10.48
C SER A 759 24.95 -39.31 10.85
N TYR A 760 25.83 -39.08 9.86
CA TYR A 760 27.24 -38.81 10.13
C TYR A 760 27.44 -37.51 10.90
N HIS A 761 26.75 -36.42 10.55
CA HIS A 761 26.81 -35.18 11.31
C HIS A 761 26.36 -35.36 12.76
N ALA A 762 25.20 -35.98 12.98
CA ALA A 762 24.68 -36.25 14.32
C ALA A 762 25.64 -37.12 15.16
N ASN A 763 26.17 -38.20 14.57
CA ASN A 763 27.11 -39.11 15.24
C ASN A 763 28.44 -38.42 15.57
N VAL A 764 29.00 -37.63 14.64
CA VAL A 764 30.25 -36.89 14.86
C VAL A 764 30.09 -35.85 15.96
N ASP A 765 28.98 -35.11 15.98
CA ASP A 765 28.73 -34.09 16.99
C ASP A 765 28.47 -34.70 18.37
N ALA A 766 27.70 -35.79 18.43
CA ALA A 766 27.49 -36.55 19.66
C ALA A 766 28.81 -37.11 20.22
N LEU A 767 29.66 -37.71 19.38
CA LEU A 767 30.98 -38.20 19.78
C LEU A 767 31.89 -37.07 20.24
N LYS A 768 31.93 -35.93 19.53
CA LYS A 768 32.72 -34.76 19.94
C LYS A 768 32.28 -34.21 21.29
N ALA A 769 30.97 -34.06 21.52
CA ALA A 769 30.43 -33.58 22.78
C ALA A 769 30.74 -34.54 23.94
N MET A 770 30.55 -35.84 23.72
CA MET A 770 30.90 -36.90 24.67
C MET A 770 32.40 -36.89 25.00
N LEU A 771 33.28 -36.82 23.99
CA LEU A 771 34.73 -36.79 24.19
C LEU A 771 35.21 -35.50 24.85
N LEU A 772 34.58 -34.36 24.56
CA LEU A 772 34.86 -33.10 25.24
C LEU A 772 34.55 -33.23 26.74
N ASN A 773 33.39 -33.79 27.08
CA ASN A 773 33.01 -34.09 28.45
C ASN A 773 34.01 -35.06 29.11
N PHE A 774 34.40 -36.12 28.41
CA PHE A 774 35.37 -37.10 28.89
C PHE A 774 36.74 -36.48 29.18
N ASN A 775 37.30 -35.75 28.21
CA ASN A 775 38.61 -35.12 28.32
C ASN A 775 38.58 -34.02 29.41
N CYS A 776 37.50 -33.25 29.53
CA CYS A 776 37.35 -32.23 30.58
C CYS A 776 37.35 -32.85 31.99
N GLU A 777 36.61 -33.94 32.21
CA GLU A 777 36.58 -34.61 33.52
C GLU A 777 37.93 -35.26 33.89
N LEU A 778 38.70 -35.75 32.91
CA LEU A 778 40.02 -36.32 33.13
C LEU A 778 41.13 -35.28 33.29
N GLN A 779 41.10 -34.19 32.51
CA GLN A 779 42.18 -33.19 32.47
C GLN A 779 41.93 -31.99 33.39
N GLY A 780 40.68 -31.55 33.54
CA GLY A 780 40.36 -30.30 34.24
C GLY A 780 40.06 -30.46 35.73
N ALA A 781 39.76 -31.67 36.22
CA ALA A 781 39.16 -31.85 37.55
C ALA A 781 40.05 -32.56 38.59
N LEU A 782 41.15 -33.20 38.20
CA LEU A 782 41.92 -34.09 39.09
C LEU A 782 43.42 -33.85 38.95
N ASP A 783 43.90 -32.77 39.55
CA ASP A 783 45.33 -32.55 39.76
C ASP A 783 45.68 -32.76 41.25
N GLY A 784 46.72 -33.55 41.53
CA GLY A 784 47.14 -33.89 42.89
C GLY A 784 46.63 -35.25 43.42
N PRO A 785 46.46 -35.38 44.75
CA PRO A 785 46.30 -36.68 45.43
C PRO A 785 44.92 -37.33 45.18
N GLU A 786 43.90 -36.57 44.77
CA GLU A 786 42.58 -37.07 44.37
C GLU A 786 42.63 -37.98 43.12
N ARG A 787 43.60 -37.76 42.22
CA ARG A 787 43.78 -38.58 41.02
C ARG A 787 44.20 -40.02 41.36
N VAL A 788 45.01 -40.17 42.41
CA VAL A 788 45.55 -41.47 42.84
C VAL A 788 44.42 -42.34 43.43
N ILE A 789 43.58 -41.76 44.28
CA ILE A 789 42.46 -42.50 44.91
C ILE A 789 41.34 -42.85 43.92
N LEU A 790 41.18 -42.06 42.85
CA LEU A 790 40.21 -42.33 41.76
C LEU A 790 40.77 -43.18 40.62
N ALA A 791 42.00 -43.69 40.71
CA ALA A 791 42.68 -44.40 39.62
C ALA A 791 41.90 -45.62 39.11
N LYS A 792 41.21 -46.36 39.99
CA LYS A 792 40.34 -47.48 39.60
C LYS A 792 39.17 -47.00 38.73
N ASN A 793 38.47 -45.94 39.16
CA ASN A 793 37.33 -45.39 38.43
C ASN A 793 37.75 -44.75 37.10
N ILE A 794 38.95 -44.15 37.05
CA ILE A 794 39.55 -43.65 35.79
C ILE A 794 39.79 -44.81 34.82
N ARG A 795 40.23 -45.98 35.31
CA ARG A 795 40.41 -47.17 34.47
C ARG A 795 39.09 -47.72 33.94
N GLU A 796 38.06 -47.82 34.78
CA GLU A 796 36.71 -48.21 34.36
C GLU A 796 36.14 -47.26 33.30
N LEU A 797 36.35 -45.96 33.48
CA LEU A 797 35.94 -44.94 32.52
C LEU A 797 36.68 -45.08 31.17
N ARG A 798 37.97 -45.42 31.18
CA ARG A 798 38.75 -45.70 29.95
C ARG A 798 38.29 -46.98 29.25
N LEU A 799 37.98 -48.04 29.99
CA LEU A 799 37.46 -49.28 29.42
C LEU A 799 36.14 -49.08 28.66
N ALA A 800 35.31 -48.13 29.08
CA ALA A 800 34.09 -47.79 28.36
C ALA A 800 34.34 -47.22 26.95
N LEU A 801 35.53 -46.63 26.68
CA LEU A 801 35.90 -46.09 25.37
C LEU A 801 36.52 -47.12 24.42
N GLU A 802 37.05 -48.24 24.93
CA GLU A 802 37.76 -49.25 24.15
C GLU A 802 36.97 -49.77 22.93
N PRO A 803 35.64 -50.04 23.02
CA PRO A 803 34.85 -50.47 21.86
C PRO A 803 34.87 -49.47 20.70
N GLY A 804 34.95 -48.16 20.99
CA GLY A 804 35.03 -47.12 19.96
C GLY A 804 36.41 -47.00 19.29
N ILE A 805 37.45 -47.57 19.90
CA ILE A 805 38.84 -47.54 19.39
C ILE A 805 39.14 -48.79 18.56
N HIS A 806 38.55 -49.93 18.91
CA HIS A 806 38.91 -51.23 18.32
C HIS A 806 37.80 -51.89 17.50
N ASP A 807 36.54 -51.80 17.93
CA ASP A 807 35.46 -52.66 17.42
C ASP A 807 34.43 -51.92 16.54
N ILE A 808 34.21 -50.63 16.79
CA ILE A 808 33.17 -49.83 16.12
C ILE A 808 33.77 -48.95 15.02
N ASN A 809 33.30 -49.15 13.79
CA ASN A 809 33.63 -48.32 12.62
C ASN A 809 32.42 -47.49 12.15
N TRP A 810 32.62 -46.61 11.17
CA TRP A 810 31.56 -45.72 10.67
C TRP A 810 30.43 -46.42 9.91
N THR A 811 30.58 -47.71 9.58
CA THR A 811 29.50 -48.54 8.98
C THR A 811 28.64 -49.25 10.04
N SER A 812 29.00 -49.14 11.32
CA SER A 812 28.31 -49.83 12.41
C SER A 812 27.05 -49.07 12.85
N LEU A 813 25.94 -49.79 13.04
CA LEU A 813 24.66 -49.21 13.47
C LEU A 813 24.62 -48.79 14.96
N GLY A 814 25.58 -49.25 15.77
CA GLY A 814 25.58 -49.10 17.24
C GLY A 814 26.30 -47.86 17.80
N VAL A 815 26.62 -46.84 16.99
CA VAL A 815 27.36 -45.65 17.44
C VAL A 815 26.57 -44.85 18.49
N THR A 816 25.26 -44.73 18.33
CA THR A 816 24.38 -44.02 19.26
C THR A 816 24.33 -44.69 20.64
N ASP A 817 24.22 -46.02 20.67
CA ASP A 817 24.21 -46.81 21.91
C ASP A 817 25.56 -46.74 22.63
N PHE A 818 26.66 -46.75 21.85
CA PHE A 818 28.01 -46.54 22.38
C PHE A 818 28.16 -45.17 23.06
N VAL A 819 27.69 -44.10 22.42
CA VAL A 819 27.71 -42.74 23.01
C VAL A 819 26.92 -42.72 24.32
N ALA A 820 25.70 -43.27 24.33
CA ALA A 820 24.86 -43.31 25.53
C ALA A 820 25.52 -44.10 26.69
N ASN A 821 26.20 -45.21 26.39
CA ASN A 821 26.96 -45.99 27.37
C ASN A 821 28.12 -45.19 27.97
N CYS A 822 28.89 -44.50 27.12
CA CYS A 822 29.99 -43.67 27.55
C CYS A 822 29.52 -42.46 28.37
N GLU A 823 28.44 -41.79 27.98
CA GLU A 823 27.87 -40.67 28.74
C GLU A 823 27.38 -41.09 30.13
N ARG A 824 26.79 -42.27 30.26
CA ARG A 824 26.43 -42.86 31.57
C ARG A 824 27.67 -43.07 32.44
N ALA A 825 28.74 -43.63 31.87
CA ALA A 825 30.02 -43.82 32.58
C ALA A 825 30.66 -42.49 33.00
N ILE A 826 30.68 -41.49 32.10
CA ILE A 826 31.17 -40.12 32.37
C ILE A 826 30.37 -39.48 33.50
N THR A 827 29.04 -39.58 33.46
CA THR A 827 28.17 -38.99 34.49
C THR A 827 28.37 -39.62 35.86
N LYS A 828 28.50 -40.96 35.92
CA LYS A 828 28.83 -41.68 37.15
C LYS A 828 30.17 -41.20 37.73
N PHE A 829 31.20 -41.08 36.90
CA PHE A 829 32.52 -40.59 37.33
C PHE A 829 32.50 -39.13 37.78
N ARG A 830 31.84 -38.25 37.01
CA ARG A 830 31.69 -36.82 37.32
C ARG A 830 31.06 -36.59 38.70
N ASN A 831 30.00 -37.33 39.01
CA ASN A 831 29.32 -37.22 40.30
C ASN A 831 30.25 -37.63 41.46
N LEU A 832 31.00 -38.73 41.30
CA LEU A 832 31.98 -39.18 42.29
C LEU A 832 33.13 -38.17 42.48
N SER A 833 33.70 -37.68 41.38
CA SER A 833 34.78 -36.68 41.40
C SER A 833 34.33 -35.37 42.07
N ARG A 834 33.10 -34.91 41.81
CA ARG A 834 32.53 -33.71 42.45
C ARG A 834 32.40 -33.87 43.97
N GLU A 835 31.94 -35.04 44.45
CA GLU A 835 31.80 -35.31 45.88
C GLU A 835 33.16 -35.36 46.59
N VAL A 836 34.17 -35.98 45.98
CA VAL A 836 35.55 -35.99 46.49
C VAL A 836 36.09 -34.57 46.60
N ARG A 837 35.96 -33.76 45.54
CA ARG A 837 36.42 -32.37 45.54
C ARG A 837 35.72 -31.50 46.58
N LYS A 838 34.40 -31.62 46.71
CA LYS A 838 33.62 -30.83 47.69
C LYS A 838 34.11 -31.05 49.11
N ARG A 839 34.46 -32.29 49.45
CA ARG A 839 34.98 -32.62 50.79
C ARG A 839 36.45 -32.23 50.95
N ALA A 840 37.27 -32.38 49.91
CA ALA A 840 38.64 -31.88 49.89
C ALA A 840 38.68 -30.36 50.13
N ASP A 841 37.83 -29.60 49.43
CA ASP A 841 37.69 -28.16 49.61
C ASP A 841 37.18 -27.79 51.02
N HIS A 842 36.27 -28.59 51.57
CA HIS A 842 35.84 -28.41 52.96
C HIS A 842 37.00 -28.59 53.96
N ILE A 843 37.83 -29.63 53.81
CA ILE A 843 39.02 -29.81 54.66
C ILE A 843 40.01 -28.65 54.46
N GLN A 844 40.22 -28.23 53.21
CA GLN A 844 41.12 -27.12 52.90
C GLN A 844 40.67 -25.80 53.54
N THR A 845 39.38 -25.47 53.45
CA THR A 845 38.83 -24.20 53.92
C THR A 845 38.59 -24.19 55.43
N GLN A 846 37.94 -25.21 55.96
CA GLN A 846 37.51 -25.25 57.36
C GLN A 846 38.61 -25.70 58.32
N VAL A 847 39.59 -26.47 57.85
CA VAL A 847 40.68 -26.99 58.69
C VAL A 847 41.98 -26.26 58.40
N VAL A 848 42.54 -26.44 57.19
CA VAL A 848 43.88 -25.96 56.84
C VAL A 848 43.95 -24.43 56.84
N ASN A 849 43.05 -23.77 56.11
CA ASN A 849 43.04 -22.31 56.02
C ASN A 849 42.68 -21.67 57.36
N LYS A 850 41.67 -22.22 58.07
CA LYS A 850 41.26 -21.72 59.40
C LYS A 850 42.40 -21.76 60.41
N ILE A 851 43.13 -22.86 60.49
CA ILE A 851 44.30 -22.99 61.38
C ILE A 851 45.39 -22.01 60.93
N GLY A 852 45.77 -22.02 59.65
CA GLY A 852 46.89 -21.22 59.14
C GLY A 852 46.67 -19.70 59.18
N SER A 853 45.41 -19.23 59.14
CA SER A 853 45.07 -17.81 59.21
C SER A 853 44.79 -17.30 60.63
N THR A 854 44.75 -18.19 61.63
CA THR A 854 44.44 -17.79 63.01
C THR A 854 45.58 -16.96 63.60
N LYS A 855 45.26 -15.76 64.06
CA LYS A 855 46.20 -14.84 64.72
C LYS A 855 46.07 -14.99 66.23
N LEU A 856 47.03 -15.65 66.87
CA LEU A 856 46.99 -15.90 68.32
C LEU A 856 47.24 -14.62 69.13
N ILE A 857 47.99 -13.67 68.55
CA ILE A 857 48.30 -12.38 69.17
C ILE A 857 47.21 -11.35 68.83
N PRO A 858 46.64 -10.65 69.83
CA PRO A 858 45.65 -9.60 69.60
C PRO A 858 46.30 -8.36 68.95
N GLU A 859 45.46 -7.54 68.32
CA GLU A 859 45.88 -6.21 67.86
C GLU A 859 45.96 -5.25 69.06
N PHE A 860 46.80 -4.22 68.95
CA PHE A 860 47.11 -3.32 70.07
C PHE A 860 45.86 -2.70 70.72
N GLU A 861 44.87 -2.31 69.91
CA GLU A 861 43.62 -1.68 70.38
C GLU A 861 42.80 -2.59 71.31
N GLN A 862 42.91 -3.92 71.13
CA GLN A 862 42.18 -4.91 71.94
C GLN A 862 42.84 -5.19 73.29
N LEU A 863 44.02 -4.61 73.54
CA LEU A 863 44.76 -4.73 74.79
C LEU A 863 44.53 -3.54 75.74
N LEU A 864 43.83 -2.49 75.27
CA LEU A 864 43.48 -1.33 76.08
C LEU A 864 42.32 -1.64 77.02
N GLN A 865 42.37 -1.10 78.25
CA GLN A 865 41.28 -1.18 79.21
C GLN A 865 40.20 -0.11 78.89
N ALA A 866 39.03 -0.22 79.51
CA ALA A 866 37.92 0.72 79.30
C ALA A 866 38.38 2.18 79.52
N GLY A 867 38.17 3.05 78.52
CA GLY A 867 38.64 4.44 78.56
C GLY A 867 40.01 4.69 77.90
N GLY A 868 40.64 3.68 77.28
CA GLY A 868 41.93 3.84 76.60
C GLY A 868 43.15 3.77 77.53
N GLU A 869 42.97 3.28 78.75
CA GLU A 869 44.06 3.11 79.71
C GLU A 869 44.93 1.88 79.40
N LEU A 870 46.23 2.02 79.68
CA LEU A 870 47.20 0.93 79.55
C LEU A 870 47.04 -0.11 80.67
N PRO A 871 47.13 -1.42 80.36
CA PRO A 871 47.00 -2.49 81.35
C PRO A 871 48.26 -2.62 82.24
N GLU A 872 48.10 -3.29 83.38
CA GLU A 872 49.23 -3.84 84.15
C GLU A 872 49.80 -5.09 83.46
N LEU A 873 51.07 -5.43 83.73
CA LEU A 873 51.77 -6.55 83.07
C LEU A 873 51.02 -7.89 83.19
N GLN A 874 50.47 -8.21 84.36
CA GLN A 874 49.74 -9.47 84.57
C GLN A 874 48.43 -9.51 83.77
N VAL A 875 47.67 -8.41 83.75
CA VAL A 875 46.42 -8.29 82.98
C VAL A 875 46.68 -8.37 81.47
N PHE A 876 47.79 -7.77 81.01
CA PHE A 876 48.24 -7.87 79.62
C PHE A 876 48.51 -9.32 79.20
N VAL A 877 49.29 -10.06 80.00
CA VAL A 877 49.62 -11.47 79.70
C VAL A 877 48.37 -12.35 79.78
N ASP A 878 47.54 -12.18 80.79
CA ASP A 878 46.30 -12.96 80.94
C ASP A 878 45.34 -12.76 79.77
N THR A 879 45.26 -11.55 79.23
CA THR A 879 44.39 -11.24 78.08
C THR A 879 44.89 -11.96 76.82
N ILE A 880 46.21 -11.99 76.59
CA ILE A 880 46.83 -12.71 75.48
C ILE A 880 46.62 -14.24 75.64
N GLU A 881 46.84 -14.77 76.84
CA GLU A 881 46.73 -16.21 77.12
C GLU A 881 45.27 -16.73 77.02
N ARG A 882 44.29 -15.99 77.53
CA ARG A 882 42.86 -16.34 77.41
C ARG A 882 42.39 -16.35 75.96
N ARG A 883 42.80 -15.33 75.18
CA ARG A 883 42.50 -15.27 73.74
C ARG A 883 43.13 -16.44 73.00
N ARG A 884 44.41 -16.71 73.24
CA ARG A 884 45.14 -17.82 72.63
C ARG A 884 44.42 -19.14 72.89
N THR A 885 44.05 -19.41 74.14
CA THR A 885 43.35 -20.64 74.53
C THR A 885 42.04 -20.81 73.76
N THR A 886 41.21 -19.75 73.72
CA THR A 886 39.92 -19.74 73.00
C THR A 886 40.09 -20.00 71.49
N LEU A 887 41.07 -19.36 70.86
CA LEU A 887 41.33 -19.51 69.43
C LEU A 887 41.92 -20.89 69.09
N VAL A 888 42.78 -21.43 69.95
CA VAL A 888 43.33 -22.77 69.82
C VAL A 888 42.24 -23.83 70.00
N ASP A 889 41.29 -23.65 70.92
CA ASP A 889 40.12 -24.54 71.05
C ASP A 889 39.25 -24.56 69.78
N ALA A 890 39.05 -23.41 69.15
CA ALA A 890 38.33 -23.33 67.87
C ALA A 890 39.09 -24.06 66.74
N CYS A 891 40.42 -23.92 66.70
CA CYS A 891 41.28 -24.63 65.75
C CYS A 891 41.27 -26.14 65.98
N LEU A 892 41.23 -26.58 67.24
CA LEU A 892 41.19 -27.99 67.61
C LEU A 892 39.85 -28.64 67.26
N ARG A 893 38.72 -27.94 67.46
CA ARG A 893 37.42 -28.39 66.95
C ARG A 893 37.41 -28.55 65.43
N ALA A 894 37.99 -27.59 64.71
CA ALA A 894 38.14 -27.69 63.26
C ALA A 894 39.01 -28.89 62.86
N TYR A 895 40.15 -29.10 63.53
CA TYR A 895 41.04 -30.24 63.30
C TYR A 895 40.32 -31.59 63.42
N HIS A 896 39.50 -31.80 64.45
CA HIS A 896 38.74 -33.05 64.62
C HIS A 896 37.70 -33.32 63.52
N THR A 897 37.28 -32.31 62.74
CA THR A 897 36.37 -32.52 61.60
C THR A 897 37.03 -33.21 60.40
N ALA A 898 38.38 -33.18 60.31
CA ALA A 898 39.10 -33.77 59.19
C ALA A 898 38.91 -35.29 59.12
N LYS A 899 38.97 -36.00 60.26
CA LYS A 899 38.86 -37.46 60.32
C LYS A 899 37.50 -37.99 59.81
N PRO A 900 36.33 -37.51 60.28
CA PRO A 900 35.02 -37.93 59.75
C PRO A 900 34.85 -37.70 58.24
N LEU A 901 35.44 -36.62 57.70
CA LEU A 901 35.36 -36.32 56.26
C LEU A 901 36.21 -37.30 55.45
N LEU A 902 37.40 -37.63 55.93
CA LEU A 902 38.32 -38.58 55.32
C LEU A 902 37.80 -40.03 55.39
N THR A 903 37.18 -40.45 56.50
CA THR A 903 36.55 -41.78 56.60
C THR A 903 35.28 -41.90 55.77
N LYS A 904 34.51 -40.81 55.60
CA LYS A 904 33.37 -40.80 54.69
C LYS A 904 33.79 -40.82 53.21
N MET A 905 34.98 -40.28 52.88
CA MET A 905 35.57 -40.45 51.54
C MET A 905 35.98 -41.90 51.31
N GLU A 906 36.60 -42.55 52.31
CA GLU A 906 36.95 -43.97 52.27
C GLU A 906 35.71 -44.85 52.01
N SER A 907 34.59 -44.56 52.66
CA SER A 907 33.37 -45.36 52.52
C SER A 907 32.74 -45.25 51.14
N GLN A 908 32.87 -44.11 50.47
CA GLN A 908 32.34 -43.93 49.11
C GLN A 908 33.23 -44.52 48.02
N LEU A 909 34.54 -44.60 48.25
CA LEU A 909 35.49 -45.10 47.27
C LEU A 909 35.73 -46.60 47.39
N VAL A 910 35.80 -47.12 48.63
CA VAL A 910 36.21 -48.50 48.93
C VAL A 910 35.15 -49.25 49.73
N GLY A 911 34.17 -48.56 50.33
CA GLY A 911 33.14 -49.18 51.16
C GLY A 911 33.55 -49.38 52.63
N THR A 912 34.73 -48.93 53.03
CA THR A 912 35.28 -49.08 54.39
C THR A 912 35.27 -47.76 55.16
N HIS A 913 35.24 -47.79 56.50
CA HIS A 913 35.18 -46.59 57.37
C HIS A 913 36.29 -46.58 58.43
N THR A 914 37.40 -47.25 58.14
CA THR A 914 38.41 -47.62 59.14
C THR A 914 39.43 -46.52 59.43
N GLY A 915 39.65 -45.60 58.48
CA GLY A 915 40.71 -44.59 58.54
C GLY A 915 42.12 -45.15 58.30
N LYS A 916 42.26 -46.44 57.94
CA LYS A 916 43.53 -47.16 57.74
C LYS A 916 43.66 -47.79 56.33
N CYS A 917 42.84 -47.37 55.37
CA CYS A 917 42.82 -47.99 54.04
C CYS A 917 44.11 -47.70 53.24
N LEU A 918 44.75 -48.76 52.74
CA LEU A 918 46.01 -48.69 51.97
C LEU A 918 45.90 -47.84 50.69
N ILE A 919 44.73 -47.83 50.03
CA ILE A 919 44.50 -47.04 48.81
C ILE A 919 44.53 -45.53 49.10
N LEU A 920 44.14 -45.13 50.32
CA LEU A 920 44.08 -43.73 50.74
C LEU A 920 45.33 -43.29 51.53
N GLU A 921 46.35 -44.15 51.68
CA GLU A 921 47.56 -43.85 52.46
C GLU A 921 48.23 -42.53 52.04
N SER A 922 48.47 -42.35 50.74
CA SER A 922 49.06 -41.13 50.19
C SER A 922 48.15 -39.91 50.35
N TYR A 923 46.82 -40.13 50.39
CA TYR A 923 45.82 -39.09 50.56
C TYR A 923 45.77 -38.60 52.02
N TYR A 924 45.82 -39.51 52.99
CA TYR A 924 45.91 -39.16 54.41
C TYR A 924 47.21 -38.41 54.72
N LEU A 925 48.33 -38.88 54.18
CA LEU A 925 49.64 -38.21 54.33
C LEU A 925 49.62 -36.79 53.75
N HIS A 926 48.96 -36.58 52.61
CA HIS A 926 48.83 -35.24 52.01
C HIS A 926 48.15 -34.26 52.98
N TRP A 927 47.01 -34.65 53.55
CA TRP A 927 46.28 -33.79 54.48
C TRP A 927 47.02 -33.57 55.80
N GLU A 928 47.69 -34.60 56.33
CA GLU A 928 48.56 -34.48 57.49
C GLU A 928 49.64 -33.40 57.27
N GLN A 929 50.33 -33.44 56.11
CA GLN A 929 51.34 -32.45 55.76
C GLN A 929 50.77 -31.04 55.59
N ARG A 930 49.56 -30.89 55.04
CA ARG A 930 48.87 -29.60 54.90
C ARG A 930 48.52 -29.01 56.27
N ILE A 931 48.04 -29.84 57.20
CA ILE A 931 47.73 -29.45 58.57
C ILE A 931 49.01 -29.05 59.32
N TRP A 932 50.10 -29.81 59.19
CA TRP A 932 51.40 -29.46 59.76
C TRP A 932 51.90 -28.09 59.25
N LYS A 933 51.81 -27.84 57.93
CA LYS A 933 52.17 -26.53 57.34
C LYS A 933 51.28 -25.40 57.86
N ALA A 934 49.98 -25.64 58.05
CA ALA A 934 49.06 -24.66 58.61
C ALA A 934 49.41 -24.31 60.06
N LEU A 935 49.67 -25.31 60.91
CA LEU A 935 50.10 -25.12 62.30
C LEU A 935 51.44 -24.36 62.36
N THR A 936 52.38 -24.71 61.49
CA THR A 936 53.67 -23.99 61.37
C THR A 936 53.45 -22.52 61.01
N ARG A 937 52.58 -22.23 60.03
CA ARG A 937 52.24 -20.87 59.61
C ARG A 937 51.57 -20.08 60.75
N MET A 938 50.66 -20.70 61.50
CA MET A 938 50.00 -20.09 62.66
C MET A 938 51.01 -19.67 63.73
N VAL A 939 51.96 -20.55 64.07
CA VAL A 939 53.02 -20.26 65.04
C VAL A 939 53.96 -19.16 64.55
N LEU A 940 54.48 -19.26 63.33
CA LEU A 940 55.40 -18.27 62.77
C LEU A 940 54.77 -16.88 62.67
N ASN A 941 53.52 -16.80 62.18
CA ASN A 941 52.80 -15.53 62.11
C ASN A 941 52.53 -14.94 63.48
N SER A 942 52.21 -15.78 64.47
CA SER A 942 51.95 -15.33 65.84
C SER A 942 53.22 -14.87 66.54
N LEU A 943 54.35 -15.58 66.40
CA LEU A 943 55.66 -15.13 66.90
C LEU A 943 56.12 -13.83 66.23
N LEU A 944 55.92 -13.71 64.91
CA LEU A 944 56.24 -12.47 64.19
C LEU A 944 55.35 -11.30 64.62
N ALA A 945 54.05 -11.54 64.84
CA ALA A 945 53.13 -10.52 65.36
C ALA A 945 53.53 -10.09 66.78
N PHE A 946 53.93 -11.03 67.63
CA PHE A 946 54.45 -10.73 68.97
C PHE A 946 55.75 -9.92 68.91
N ALA A 947 56.69 -10.31 68.04
CA ALA A 947 57.93 -9.56 67.82
C ALA A 947 57.64 -8.12 67.35
N LYS A 948 56.70 -7.93 66.41
CA LYS A 948 56.27 -6.61 65.94
C LYS A 948 55.63 -5.78 67.05
N MET A 949 54.78 -6.38 67.89
CA MET A 949 54.18 -5.73 69.05
C MET A 949 55.24 -5.22 70.03
N LEU A 950 56.31 -6.00 70.23
CA LEU A 950 57.46 -5.61 71.06
C LEU A 950 58.40 -4.59 70.40
N GLY A 951 58.13 -4.15 69.17
CA GLY A 951 58.90 -3.10 68.49
C GLY A 951 59.98 -3.60 67.52
N TYR A 952 59.97 -4.87 67.12
CA TYR A 952 60.84 -5.38 66.05
C TYR A 952 60.51 -4.74 64.70
N ARG A 953 61.52 -4.13 64.04
CA ARG A 953 61.33 -3.34 62.81
C ARG A 953 60.95 -4.23 61.62
N GLY A 954 59.81 -3.93 61.00
CA GLY A 954 59.51 -4.29 59.61
C GLY A 954 58.97 -3.07 58.88
N SER A 955 59.76 -2.50 57.95
CA SER A 955 59.49 -1.44 56.95
C SER A 955 58.59 -0.22 57.26
N SER A 956 57.95 -0.10 58.42
CA SER A 956 56.92 0.90 58.71
C SER A 956 57.38 1.88 59.80
N THR A 957 57.27 3.18 59.49
CA THR A 957 57.68 4.35 60.29
C THR A 957 56.62 4.80 61.31
N VAL A 958 55.69 3.94 61.70
CA VAL A 958 54.59 4.29 62.62
C VAL A 958 55.07 4.38 64.07
N LYS A 959 54.63 5.43 64.80
CA LYS A 959 54.90 5.63 66.24
C LYS A 959 54.50 4.40 67.05
N ARG A 960 55.38 3.98 67.98
CA ARG A 960 55.23 2.76 68.77
C ARG A 960 54.28 3.01 69.95
N PRO A 961 53.21 2.23 70.10
CA PRO A 961 52.31 2.41 71.22
C PRO A 961 52.90 1.76 72.51
N PRO A 962 52.73 2.40 73.68
CA PRO A 962 53.13 1.81 74.96
C PRO A 962 52.27 0.57 75.27
N LEU A 963 52.87 -0.50 75.81
CA LEU A 963 52.21 -1.81 75.95
C LEU A 963 51.54 -2.04 77.33
N PHE A 964 52.18 -1.57 78.41
CA PHE A 964 51.68 -1.73 79.78
C PHE A 964 52.27 -0.63 80.68
N LYS A 965 51.65 -0.39 81.83
CA LYS A 965 52.09 0.61 82.83
C LYS A 965 53.31 0.08 83.61
N VAL A 966 54.33 0.93 83.78
CA VAL A 966 55.48 0.69 84.68
C VAL A 966 55.49 1.80 85.72
N LEU A 967 55.46 1.44 87.00
CA LEU A 967 55.53 2.39 88.11
C LEU A 967 56.99 2.61 88.49
N ILE A 968 57.43 3.87 88.51
CA ILE A 968 58.78 4.26 88.91
C ILE A 968 58.74 4.83 90.33
N PHE A 969 59.48 4.23 91.25
CA PHE A 969 59.64 4.70 92.62
C PHE A 969 60.94 5.51 92.73
N LEU A 970 60.83 6.81 92.95
CA LEU A 970 61.97 7.71 93.14
C LEU A 970 62.50 7.62 94.59
N THR A 971 63.19 6.52 94.92
CA THR A 971 63.90 6.34 96.20
C THR A 971 65.41 6.67 96.08
N THR A 972 66.22 6.45 97.13
CA THR A 972 67.68 6.73 97.11
C THR A 972 68.39 6.10 95.90
N GLU A 973 67.87 4.96 95.45
CA GLU A 973 68.07 4.40 94.12
C GLU A 973 66.69 4.31 93.43
N PRO A 974 66.53 4.80 92.19
CA PRO A 974 65.26 4.66 91.49
C PRO A 974 65.02 3.21 91.09
N THR A 975 63.95 2.61 91.61
CA THR A 975 63.48 1.26 91.26
C THR A 975 62.20 1.35 90.44
N PHE A 976 61.91 0.33 89.63
CA PHE A 976 60.68 0.25 88.85
C PHE A 976 59.95 -1.06 89.15
N SER A 977 58.63 -1.00 89.19
CA SER A 977 57.74 -2.15 89.34
C SER A 977 56.85 -2.28 88.09
N PRO A 978 56.75 -3.47 87.48
CA PRO A 978 57.36 -4.75 87.87
C PRO A 978 58.88 -4.84 87.56
N PRO A 979 59.66 -5.65 88.31
CA PRO A 979 61.11 -5.76 88.14
C PRO A 979 61.48 -6.41 86.78
N HIS A 980 62.71 -6.15 86.34
CA HIS A 980 63.27 -6.66 85.07
C HIS A 980 63.05 -8.16 84.85
N GLN A 981 63.25 -8.97 85.90
CA GLN A 981 63.11 -10.42 85.84
C GLN A 981 61.66 -10.87 85.64
N GLU A 982 60.68 -10.15 86.21
CA GLU A 982 59.26 -10.46 86.06
C GLU A 982 58.78 -10.16 84.63
N ILE A 983 59.16 -9.02 84.06
CA ILE A 983 58.83 -8.66 82.66
C ILE A 983 59.42 -9.68 81.68
N THR A 984 60.70 -10.06 81.88
CA THR A 984 61.38 -11.02 81.02
C THR A 984 60.72 -12.40 81.10
N SER A 985 60.39 -12.86 82.31
CA SER A 985 59.71 -14.15 82.52
C SER A 985 58.31 -14.17 81.93
N ALA A 986 57.55 -13.07 82.08
CA ALA A 986 56.21 -12.91 81.53
C ALA A 986 56.19 -12.96 79.99
N PHE A 987 57.13 -12.29 79.31
CA PHE A 987 57.22 -12.35 77.85
C PHE A 987 57.78 -13.67 77.32
N HIS A 988 58.75 -14.29 78.01
CA HIS A 988 59.19 -15.64 77.68
C HIS A 988 58.06 -16.67 77.83
N LYS A 989 57.18 -16.49 78.83
CA LYS A 989 55.96 -17.30 78.99
C LYS A 989 55.05 -17.16 77.77
N VAL A 990 54.70 -15.94 77.36
CA VAL A 990 53.87 -15.69 76.15
C VAL A 990 54.50 -16.32 74.90
N GLN A 991 55.81 -16.14 74.70
CA GLN A 991 56.54 -16.73 73.59
C GLN A 991 56.51 -18.26 73.59
N SER A 992 56.67 -18.90 74.75
CA SER A 992 56.63 -20.36 74.91
C SER A 992 55.21 -20.90 74.70
N SER A 993 54.21 -20.24 75.29
CA SER A 993 52.78 -20.58 75.16
C SER A 993 52.30 -20.60 73.69
N ILE A 994 52.82 -19.70 72.83
CA ILE A 994 52.48 -19.69 71.39
C ILE A 994 52.91 -21.00 70.72
N ILE A 995 54.08 -21.51 71.06
CA ILE A 995 54.62 -22.74 70.48
C ILE A 995 53.96 -23.95 71.14
N GLU A 996 53.80 -23.94 72.47
CA GLU A 996 53.11 -24.98 73.25
C GLU A 996 51.65 -25.18 72.82
N SER A 997 51.03 -24.18 72.21
CA SER A 997 49.70 -24.32 71.59
C SER A 997 49.60 -25.50 70.60
N THR A 998 50.73 -25.89 69.99
CA THR A 998 50.80 -27.03 69.06
C THR A 998 50.84 -28.40 69.76
N GLN A 999 51.10 -28.46 71.07
CA GLN A 999 51.05 -29.71 71.85
C GLN A 999 49.63 -30.29 71.95
N ARG A 1000 48.61 -29.46 71.77
CA ARG A 1000 47.21 -29.91 71.82
C ARG A 1000 46.77 -30.66 70.55
N PHE A 1001 47.55 -30.58 69.47
CA PHE A 1001 47.27 -31.26 68.21
C PHE A 1001 48.03 -32.58 68.15
N GLN A 1002 47.33 -33.68 68.41
CA GLN A 1002 47.88 -35.03 68.29
C GLN A 1002 48.13 -35.37 66.83
N ARG A 1003 49.27 -35.99 66.54
CA ARG A 1003 49.61 -36.37 65.16
C ARG A 1003 48.92 -37.67 64.76
N TRP A 1004 48.69 -37.86 63.46
CA TRP A 1004 48.12 -39.10 62.94
C TRP A 1004 49.18 -40.21 62.88
N MET A 1005 48.77 -41.47 63.05
CA MET A 1005 49.63 -42.61 62.74
C MET A 1005 49.97 -42.59 61.25
N ARG A 1006 51.22 -42.93 60.93
CA ARG A 1006 51.75 -42.89 59.56
C ARG A 1006 50.81 -43.60 58.59
N GLY A 1007 50.40 -42.88 57.54
CA GLY A 1007 49.55 -43.45 56.49
C GLY A 1007 48.08 -43.63 56.86
N THR A 1008 47.62 -43.04 57.97
CA THR A 1008 46.24 -43.13 58.44
C THR A 1008 45.69 -41.76 58.82
N CYS A 1009 44.38 -41.63 59.02
CA CYS A 1009 43.77 -40.44 59.63
C CYS A 1009 43.37 -40.66 61.10
N ILE A 1010 44.09 -41.56 61.81
CA ILE A 1010 43.82 -41.90 63.20
C ILE A 1010 44.88 -41.26 64.08
N GLU A 1011 44.44 -40.49 65.06
CA GLU A 1011 45.29 -39.85 66.06
C GLU A 1011 46.04 -40.88 66.90
N PHE A 1012 47.30 -40.60 67.20
CA PHE A 1012 48.14 -41.46 68.02
C PHE A 1012 47.70 -41.38 69.49
N THR A 1013 46.95 -42.38 69.96
CA THR A 1013 46.63 -42.58 71.38
C THR A 1013 47.51 -43.70 71.96
N GLN A 1014 48.13 -43.50 73.13
CA GLN A 1014 49.11 -44.41 73.76
C GLN A 1014 48.52 -45.78 74.24
N GLY A 1015 47.49 -46.31 73.59
CA GLY A 1015 46.86 -47.59 73.91
C GLY A 1015 47.30 -48.79 73.07
N GLU A 1016 48.00 -48.59 71.94
CA GLU A 1016 48.44 -49.69 71.07
C GLU A 1016 49.96 -49.62 70.81
N LEU A 1017 50.70 -50.49 71.53
CA LEU A 1017 52.10 -50.92 71.34
C LEU A 1017 53.23 -49.87 71.49
N VAL A 1018 53.55 -49.51 72.75
CA VAL A 1018 54.93 -49.22 73.22
C VAL A 1018 55.09 -49.79 74.65
N PRO A 1019 56.21 -50.44 75.03
CA PRO A 1019 56.41 -50.93 76.40
C PRO A 1019 56.49 -49.76 77.40
N ARG A 1020 55.90 -49.92 78.59
CA ARG A 1020 55.99 -48.97 79.72
C ARG A 1020 57.45 -48.55 79.99
N PRO A 1021 57.78 -47.25 80.06
CA PRO A 1021 59.00 -46.79 80.71
C PRO A 1021 58.84 -46.79 82.24
N ALA A 1022 59.96 -46.88 82.96
CA ALA A 1022 60.03 -46.89 84.42
C ALA A 1022 59.65 -45.52 85.04
N GLU A 1023 59.22 -45.57 86.29
CA GLU A 1023 58.70 -44.45 87.10
C GLU A 1023 59.58 -43.19 87.03
N GLY A 1024 59.02 -42.06 86.58
CA GLY A 1024 59.60 -40.73 86.77
C GLY A 1024 59.64 -39.79 85.55
N GLU A 1025 59.42 -40.27 84.32
CA GLU A 1025 59.46 -39.41 83.12
C GLU A 1025 58.05 -39.07 82.61
N GLN A 1026 57.80 -37.77 82.42
CA GLN A 1026 56.52 -37.21 81.96
C GLN A 1026 56.05 -37.83 80.64
N GLU A 1027 54.75 -38.14 80.59
CA GLU A 1027 54.00 -38.62 79.41
C GLU A 1027 54.28 -37.76 78.16
N THR A 1028 55.18 -38.19 77.26
CA THR A 1028 55.38 -37.45 76.00
C THR A 1028 54.32 -37.84 74.98
N LEU A 1029 53.24 -37.06 74.88
CA LEU A 1029 52.26 -37.13 73.79
C LEU A 1029 52.96 -36.89 72.42
N PHE A 1030 52.66 -37.72 71.42
CA PHE A 1030 53.19 -37.57 70.05
C PHE A 1030 52.41 -36.47 69.30
N THR A 1031 52.93 -35.25 69.37
CA THR A 1031 52.27 -34.02 68.91
C THR A 1031 53.14 -33.26 67.93
N TYR A 1032 52.56 -32.30 67.19
CA TYR A 1032 53.32 -31.47 66.24
C TYR A 1032 54.34 -30.51 66.90
N TYR A 1033 54.35 -30.41 68.24
CA TYR A 1033 55.18 -29.48 68.99
C TYR A 1033 56.68 -29.69 68.79
N LYS A 1034 57.19 -30.92 68.90
CA LYS A 1034 58.64 -31.20 68.80
C LYS A 1034 59.19 -30.78 67.43
N ASP A 1035 58.45 -31.08 66.38
CA ASP A 1035 58.84 -30.74 65.00
C ASP A 1035 58.77 -29.24 64.74
N ILE A 1036 57.74 -28.56 65.23
CA ILE A 1036 57.59 -27.11 65.02
C ILE A 1036 58.60 -26.33 65.85
N ASN A 1037 58.84 -26.72 67.10
CA ASN A 1037 59.81 -26.06 67.98
C ASN A 1037 61.25 -26.19 67.46
N SER A 1038 61.58 -27.30 66.80
CA SER A 1038 62.91 -27.52 66.21
C SER A 1038 63.14 -26.78 64.88
N LEU A 1039 62.14 -26.07 64.34
CA LEU A 1039 62.29 -25.34 63.09
C LEU A 1039 63.26 -24.15 63.23
N PRO A 1040 64.25 -23.99 62.32
CA PRO A 1040 65.21 -22.88 62.37
C PRO A 1040 64.55 -21.49 62.36
N GLN A 1041 63.41 -21.36 61.68
CA GLN A 1041 62.65 -20.12 61.60
C GLN A 1041 62.02 -19.73 62.96
N VAL A 1042 61.54 -20.72 63.72
CA VAL A 1042 60.98 -20.52 65.06
C VAL A 1042 62.09 -20.08 66.00
N TYR A 1043 63.24 -20.77 66.03
CA TYR A 1043 64.41 -20.35 66.82
C TYR A 1043 64.89 -18.94 66.49
N LYS A 1044 64.94 -18.58 65.20
CA LYS A 1044 65.33 -17.23 64.77
C LYS A 1044 64.39 -16.17 65.33
N LEU A 1045 63.07 -16.38 65.25
CA LEU A 1045 62.08 -15.45 65.78
C LEU A 1045 62.13 -15.36 67.30
N GLN A 1046 62.29 -16.50 67.99
CA GLN A 1046 62.50 -16.53 69.45
C GLN A 1046 63.74 -15.73 69.87
N GLY A 1047 64.86 -15.88 69.16
CA GLY A 1047 66.08 -15.11 69.41
C GLY A 1047 65.92 -13.61 69.13
N ILE A 1048 65.16 -13.24 68.09
CA ILE A 1048 64.81 -11.83 67.81
C ILE A 1048 63.99 -11.24 68.95
N ILE A 1049 62.93 -11.93 69.38
CA ILE A 1049 62.06 -11.48 70.48
C ILE A 1049 62.89 -11.25 71.75
N ASN A 1050 63.73 -12.22 72.15
CA ASN A 1050 64.58 -12.12 73.33
C ASN A 1050 65.53 -10.92 73.26
N ARG A 1051 66.18 -10.70 72.10
CA ARG A 1051 67.07 -9.53 71.89
C ARG A 1051 66.30 -8.21 71.96
N THR A 1052 65.10 -8.14 71.38
CA THR A 1052 64.24 -6.95 71.42
C THR A 1052 63.80 -6.62 72.84
N ILE A 1053 63.38 -7.63 73.63
CA ILE A 1053 63.06 -7.48 75.05
C ILE A 1053 64.25 -6.90 75.82
N GLN A 1054 65.44 -7.50 75.67
CA GLN A 1054 66.66 -7.03 76.34
C GLN A 1054 67.06 -5.61 75.92
N THR A 1055 66.91 -5.27 74.63
CA THR A 1055 67.20 -3.92 74.13
C THR A 1055 66.28 -2.88 74.78
N HIS A 1056 64.97 -3.15 74.84
CA HIS A 1056 64.01 -2.24 75.47
C HIS A 1056 64.19 -2.11 76.98
N LEU A 1057 64.51 -3.21 77.68
CA LEU A 1057 64.79 -3.18 79.10
C LEU A 1057 66.11 -2.44 79.41
N SER A 1058 67.13 -2.56 78.56
CA SER A 1058 68.38 -1.80 78.71
C SER A 1058 68.19 -0.30 78.46
N ALA A 1059 67.31 0.07 77.50
CA ALA A 1059 66.92 1.45 77.26
C ALA A 1059 66.12 2.03 78.44
N LEU A 1060 65.17 1.27 79.02
CA LEU A 1060 64.45 1.64 80.24
C LEU A 1060 65.44 1.90 81.39
N ALA A 1061 66.39 0.99 81.61
CA ALA A 1061 67.42 1.15 82.64
C ALA A 1061 68.29 2.41 82.41
N THR A 1062 68.59 2.75 81.16
CA THR A 1062 69.36 3.95 80.79
C THR A 1062 68.56 5.24 80.97
N ASN A 1063 67.27 5.25 80.61
CA ASN A 1063 66.36 6.38 80.86
C ASN A 1063 66.16 6.63 82.36
N ILE A 1064 66.10 5.57 83.17
CA ILE A 1064 66.06 5.68 84.63
C ILE A 1064 67.37 6.26 85.18
N LYS A 1065 68.54 5.91 84.62
CA LYS A 1065 69.82 6.57 84.94
C LYS A 1065 69.82 8.06 84.58
N MET A 1066 69.10 8.51 83.55
CA MET A 1066 68.92 9.95 83.28
C MET A 1066 68.08 10.63 84.35
N LEU A 1067 67.04 9.99 84.90
CA LEU A 1067 66.28 10.50 86.05
C LEU A 1067 67.15 10.62 87.32
N GLN A 1068 68.20 9.80 87.46
CA GLN A 1068 69.20 9.97 88.52
C GLN A 1068 69.99 11.30 88.41
N ARG A 1069 70.09 11.93 87.22
CA ARG A 1069 70.73 13.26 87.09
C ARG A 1069 69.90 14.38 87.73
N TYR A 1070 68.58 14.21 87.79
CA TYR A 1070 67.66 15.12 88.47
C TYR A 1070 67.51 14.82 89.98
N ARG A 1071 68.29 13.85 90.51
CA ARG A 1071 68.35 13.50 91.94
C ARG A 1071 68.57 14.71 92.84
N PHE A 1072 69.41 15.66 92.43
CA PHE A 1072 69.67 16.88 93.21
C PHE A 1072 68.48 17.83 93.24
N ILE A 1073 67.70 17.94 92.16
CA ILE A 1073 66.48 18.76 92.13
C ILE A 1073 65.41 18.15 93.02
N TYR A 1074 65.21 16.82 92.95
CA TYR A 1074 64.25 16.12 93.80
C TYR A 1074 64.64 16.15 95.29
N LEU A 1075 65.92 15.93 95.63
CA LEU A 1075 66.40 16.04 97.01
C LEU A 1075 66.33 17.49 97.54
N ARG A 1076 66.53 18.49 96.67
CA ARG A 1076 66.41 19.91 97.04
C ARG A 1076 64.95 20.32 97.25
N ILE A 1077 64.02 19.83 96.43
CA ILE A 1077 62.57 20.01 96.62
C ILE A 1077 62.07 19.25 97.86
N LYS A 1078 62.56 18.02 98.08
CA LYS A 1078 62.26 17.23 99.29
C LYS A 1078 62.76 17.92 100.57
N ASN A 1079 63.97 18.52 100.54
CA ASN A 1079 64.51 19.30 101.68
C ASN A 1079 63.82 20.67 101.85
N PHE A 1080 63.39 21.33 100.77
CA PHE A 1080 62.64 22.58 100.83
C PHE A 1080 61.22 22.37 101.40
N LEU A 1081 60.59 21.25 101.05
CA LEU A 1081 59.29 20.82 101.61
C LEU A 1081 59.38 20.24 103.03
N TRP A 1082 60.56 19.80 103.48
CA TRP A 1082 60.75 19.34 104.87
C TRP A 1082 60.87 20.50 105.86
N ASN A 1083 61.42 21.66 105.44
CA ASN A 1083 61.60 22.84 106.28
C ASN A 1083 60.37 23.78 106.35
N SER A 1084 59.34 23.55 105.54
CA SER A 1084 58.05 24.26 105.60
C SER A 1084 56.96 23.32 106.14
N ARG A 1085 56.95 23.14 107.47
CA ARG A 1085 55.91 22.35 108.16
C ARG A 1085 54.54 23.06 108.08
N GLN A 1086 53.69 22.63 107.15
CA GLN A 1086 52.25 22.51 107.41
C GLN A 1086 51.69 21.32 106.60
N ARG A 1087 50.98 20.44 107.31
CA ARG A 1087 50.40 19.19 106.84
C ARG A 1087 49.53 19.40 105.61
N VAL A 1088 49.95 18.84 104.48
CA VAL A 1088 49.04 18.39 103.43
C VAL A 1088 49.35 16.92 103.18
N SER A 1089 48.33 16.09 103.32
CA SER A 1089 48.29 14.75 102.76
C SER A 1089 48.44 14.83 101.24
N PHE A 1090 49.67 14.85 100.76
CA PHE A 1090 49.94 14.37 99.41
C PHE A 1090 50.33 12.90 99.53
N THR A 1091 49.27 12.08 99.50
CA THR A 1091 49.18 10.91 98.62
C THR A 1091 50.28 10.98 97.57
N GLY A 1092 51.13 9.96 97.55
CA GLY A 1092 52.32 9.91 96.70
C GLY A 1092 52.02 10.57 95.36
N LEU A 1093 52.81 11.60 95.03
CA LEU A 1093 52.84 12.21 93.71
C LEU A 1093 53.11 11.08 92.73
N THR A 1094 52.06 10.40 92.30
CA THR A 1094 52.04 9.58 91.11
C THR A 1094 52.18 10.59 89.99
N MET A 1095 53.43 10.89 89.63
CA MET A 1095 53.69 11.25 88.25
C MET A 1095 53.34 10.01 87.43
N THR A 1096 52.07 9.88 87.04
CA THR A 1096 51.73 9.22 85.79
C THR A 1096 52.30 10.09 84.67
N GLN A 1097 53.61 10.02 84.47
CA GLN A 1097 54.17 10.33 83.18
C GLN A 1097 53.71 9.21 82.26
N ASN A 1098 52.76 9.54 81.39
CA ASN A 1098 52.61 8.85 80.12
C ASN A 1098 53.97 8.96 79.43
N PHE A 1099 54.80 7.93 79.59
CA PHE A 1099 55.99 7.78 78.78
C PHE A 1099 55.52 7.52 77.35
N ASN A 1100 55.36 8.61 76.60
CA ASN A 1100 55.54 8.60 75.17
C ASN A 1100 56.94 8.01 74.92
N PHE A 1101 57.01 6.73 74.55
CA PHE A 1101 58.20 6.17 73.91
C PHE A 1101 58.32 6.75 72.51
N THR A 1102 58.62 8.04 72.43
CA THR A 1102 59.17 8.69 71.24
C THR A 1102 60.68 8.64 71.33
N LEU A 1103 61.25 7.67 70.62
CA LEU A 1103 62.59 7.76 70.06
C LEU A 1103 62.47 7.41 68.57
N THR A 1104 62.83 8.39 67.74
CA THR A 1104 63.44 8.15 66.43
C THR A 1104 64.52 7.08 66.52
#